data_AF-A0A3Q3GVX1-F1
#
_entry.id   AF-A0A3Q3GVX1-F1
#
_cell.length_a   1.000
_cell.length_b   1.000
_cell.length_c   1.000
_cell.angle_alpha   90.00
_cell.angle_beta   90.00
_cell.angle_gamma   90.00
#
_symmetry.space_group_name_H-M   'P 1'
#
loop_
_entity.id
_entity.type
_entity.pdbx_description
1 polymer ?
#
loop_
_entity_poly.entity_id
_entity_poly.type
_entity_poly.pdbx_seq_one_letter_code
_entity_poly.pdbx_strand_id
1 'polypeptide(L)'
;HQCFFLSFIWLTLLFVNAEVLHMECHDHYFLIAVDLSFTGNELHFEAVDETGVYPITTQYVAECGYSVRVLPSPDRVELRASYFGCHTDNKDDVVFTFNFNLVATHEGQEVTYALSKTCSPSLPWSPREVTCERNYMEVSIGGLQIAYEAYEMSYSSATSDWQVMIHRNGEQLMPMSLSEARMQGYVFDLTKGRLVFRTSYGQPDSFSTEVNGVPVEVIHATLFSRQSWVVLMVDLVAACPMNEGSYDNNGYMMWEIPEVLHPLVSGVHELQINLGANGELVEQPVAEERGYIVEKHDNMVQISIPYNAEGGTRKSFVSDGLFEYYMFDLYLEKLSVDEDHLETRLRCHRTLATPLLPRPLFTEDRTVLEEHTFTVYLGDVPDDVELMAVHLKGQEFPVPFTNDSSLTIAEVFHVNNTHGYTLKVPFDDPLVTRQFSKEDAMMQYKVDINYTLTVLPENEPFYHLETVMVLVDVSPPDFDAVCSESGISFRLDYRPYDYLWEITIGSDPLTPELAAQHGYIMSNNSQSLLLEVPLFTQGYEYKDITLKGFFGTFQILVRDHETSTVQSSTVMTCPFTTNEFVMCSTDGRMTVVADLSLAIPNGGVRARTNLIDKYCGPKETDNTRALFSFPLKSCGSTLGNEYVTYENEIFFSTKLGALKNPADSIERVTMQCTYRLAGLHRLFSEHRFESDTEGFGRIVHSTHATGGR
;
A
#
# COMPACT_ATOMS: atom_id res chain seq x y z
N HIS A 1 51.06 -12.38 9.61
CA HIS A 1 49.61 -12.15 9.44
C HIS A 1 49.23 -10.74 8.95
N GLN A 2 50.14 -9.77 8.81
CA GLN A 2 49.83 -8.44 8.24
C GLN A 2 50.24 -8.23 6.77
N CYS A 3 51.01 -9.14 6.16
CA CYS A 3 51.37 -9.03 4.73
C CYS A 3 50.40 -9.72 3.77
N PHE A 4 49.40 -10.46 4.27
CA PHE A 4 48.45 -11.21 3.41
C PHE A 4 47.16 -10.41 3.07
N PHE A 5 46.86 -9.33 3.79
CA PHE A 5 45.67 -8.51 3.54
C PHE A 5 45.89 -7.39 2.50
N LEU A 6 47.13 -6.89 2.38
CA LEU A 6 47.47 -5.87 1.37
C LEU A 6 47.54 -6.45 -0.05
N SER A 7 47.73 -7.76 -0.20
CA SER A 7 47.72 -8.41 -1.52
C SER A 7 46.31 -8.70 -2.05
N PHE A 8 45.29 -8.71 -1.20
CA PHE A 8 43.91 -8.97 -1.62
C PHE A 8 43.21 -7.69 -2.09
N ILE A 9 43.53 -6.54 -1.49
CA ILE A 9 42.96 -5.23 -1.87
C ILE A 9 43.57 -4.72 -3.19
N TRP A 10 44.80 -5.12 -3.52
CA TRP A 10 45.42 -4.77 -4.81
C TRP A 10 45.05 -5.69 -5.96
N LEU A 11 44.52 -6.90 -5.70
CA LEU A 11 44.10 -7.82 -6.77
C LEU A 11 42.63 -7.65 -7.19
N THR A 12 41.81 -6.95 -6.41
CA THR A 12 40.40 -6.70 -6.74
C THR A 12 40.16 -5.45 -7.59
N LEU A 13 41.18 -4.65 -7.88
CA LEU A 13 41.09 -3.44 -8.73
C LEU A 13 41.36 -3.68 -10.22
N LEU A 14 41.60 -4.93 -10.64
CA LEU A 14 42.00 -5.27 -12.02
C LEU A 14 41.00 -6.14 -12.79
N PHE A 15 39.87 -6.50 -12.18
CA PHE A 15 38.80 -7.22 -12.87
C PHE A 15 37.50 -6.45 -12.70
N VAL A 16 37.15 -5.66 -13.73
CA VAL A 16 35.76 -5.21 -13.89
C VAL A 16 34.92 -6.46 -14.07
N ASN A 17 33.94 -6.69 -13.21
CA ASN A 17 33.02 -7.81 -13.34
C ASN A 17 32.30 -7.70 -14.70
N ALA A 18 32.23 -8.82 -15.43
CA ALA A 18 31.58 -8.88 -16.75
C ALA A 18 30.06 -8.60 -16.72
N GLU A 19 29.45 -8.45 -15.54
CA GLU A 19 28.04 -8.05 -15.36
C GLU A 19 27.81 -6.53 -15.44
N VAL A 20 28.87 -5.72 -15.41
CA VAL A 20 28.75 -4.27 -15.20
C VAL A 20 29.31 -3.46 -16.39
N LEU A 21 30.28 -4.03 -17.10
CA LEU A 21 30.88 -3.48 -18.30
C LEU A 21 30.80 -4.53 -19.41
N HIS A 22 30.06 -4.21 -20.46
CA HIS A 22 29.89 -5.02 -21.65
C HIS A 22 30.60 -4.38 -22.83
N MET A 23 31.37 -5.18 -23.57
CA MET A 23 32.00 -4.77 -24.82
C MET A 23 31.62 -5.79 -25.88
N GLU A 24 30.91 -5.38 -26.92
CA GLU A 24 30.30 -6.29 -27.90
C GLU A 24 30.62 -5.84 -29.33
N CYS A 25 31.04 -6.80 -30.14
CA CYS A 25 31.25 -6.59 -31.56
C CYS A 25 29.96 -6.96 -32.27
N HIS A 26 29.20 -5.96 -32.72
CA HIS A 26 28.10 -6.17 -33.65
C HIS A 26 28.66 -6.16 -35.08
N ASP A 27 27.85 -6.56 -36.05
CA ASP A 27 28.34 -6.83 -37.41
C ASP A 27 29.16 -5.67 -38.01
N HIS A 28 28.77 -4.42 -37.76
CA HIS A 28 29.36 -3.23 -38.40
C HIS A 28 29.61 -2.04 -37.43
N TYR A 29 29.46 -2.25 -36.13
CA TYR A 29 29.81 -1.28 -35.09
C TYR A 29 30.22 -1.99 -33.80
N PHE A 30 31.01 -1.30 -32.99
CA PHE A 30 31.45 -1.77 -31.68
C PHE A 30 30.65 -1.06 -30.59
N LEU A 31 30.14 -1.80 -29.61
CA LEU A 31 29.37 -1.30 -28.49
C LEU A 31 30.15 -1.47 -27.19
N ILE A 32 30.24 -0.39 -26.40
CA ILE A 32 30.60 -0.44 -24.99
C ILE A 32 29.36 -0.02 -24.20
N ALA A 33 28.93 -0.81 -23.23
CA ALA A 33 27.83 -0.49 -22.33
C ALA A 33 28.31 -0.62 -20.87
N VAL A 34 28.03 0.40 -20.06
CA VAL A 34 28.56 0.52 -18.68
C VAL A 34 27.46 0.95 -17.71
N ASP A 35 27.30 0.21 -16.63
CA ASP A 35 26.35 0.55 -15.56
C ASP A 35 26.83 1.77 -14.74
N LEU A 36 25.95 2.75 -14.56
CA LEU A 36 26.20 3.96 -13.78
C LEU A 36 26.34 3.65 -12.28
N SER A 37 25.74 2.58 -11.78
CA SER A 37 25.94 2.12 -10.39
C SER A 37 27.40 1.79 -10.08
N PHE A 38 28.18 1.39 -11.10
CA PHE A 38 29.60 1.12 -10.97
C PHE A 38 30.46 2.35 -11.20
N THR A 39 30.13 3.18 -12.18
CA THR A 39 30.95 4.31 -12.62
C THR A 39 30.68 5.61 -11.86
N GLY A 40 29.51 5.74 -11.24
CA GLY A 40 28.98 7.01 -10.76
C GLY A 40 28.46 7.89 -11.91
N ASN A 41 27.82 9.01 -11.57
CA ASN A 41 27.18 9.90 -12.57
C ASN A 41 28.17 10.73 -13.40
N GLU A 42 29.44 10.78 -13.01
CA GLU A 42 30.49 11.54 -13.68
C GLU A 42 31.49 10.60 -14.37
N LEU A 43 31.23 10.30 -15.64
CA LEU A 43 32.10 9.50 -16.49
C LEU A 43 32.28 10.13 -17.87
N HIS A 44 33.38 9.79 -18.53
CA HIS A 44 33.60 10.07 -19.94
C HIS A 44 34.50 9.02 -20.59
N PHE A 45 34.48 8.99 -21.92
CA PHE A 45 35.34 8.12 -22.71
C PHE A 45 36.47 8.91 -23.37
N GLU A 46 37.60 8.27 -23.54
CA GLU A 46 38.71 8.75 -24.36
C GLU A 46 39.06 7.68 -25.40
N ALA A 47 39.34 8.08 -26.63
CA ALA A 47 39.89 7.19 -27.66
C ALA A 47 41.41 7.16 -27.56
N VAL A 48 42.01 5.99 -27.80
CA VAL A 48 43.46 5.78 -27.65
C VAL A 48 44.02 5.19 -28.95
N ASP A 49 45.10 5.77 -29.45
CA ASP A 49 45.87 5.22 -30.57
C ASP A 49 47.39 5.35 -30.34
N GLU A 50 48.20 5.04 -31.36
CA GLU A 50 49.66 5.16 -31.30
C GLU A 50 50.16 6.59 -31.09
N THR A 51 49.33 7.59 -31.40
CA THR A 51 49.67 9.01 -31.38
C THR A 51 49.27 9.70 -30.07
N GLY A 52 48.32 9.15 -29.32
CA GLY A 52 47.95 9.68 -28.01
C GLY A 52 46.59 9.24 -27.49
N VAL A 53 46.07 10.03 -26.56
CA VAL A 53 44.77 9.85 -25.90
C VAL A 53 43.90 11.08 -26.22
N TYR A 54 42.66 10.84 -26.63
CA TYR A 54 41.77 11.84 -27.20
C TYR A 54 40.41 11.84 -26.50
N PRO A 55 40.01 12.95 -25.84
CA PRO A 55 38.72 13.01 -25.16
C PRO A 55 37.56 13.01 -26.17
N ILE A 56 36.54 12.18 -25.90
CA ILE A 56 35.36 12.05 -26.75
C ILE A 56 34.35 13.16 -26.39
N THR A 57 34.54 14.34 -26.99
CA THR A 57 33.68 15.53 -26.81
C THR A 57 32.52 15.55 -27.81
N THR A 58 31.43 16.26 -27.53
CA THR A 58 30.19 16.26 -28.35
C THR A 58 30.40 16.46 -29.85
N GLN A 59 31.25 17.41 -30.26
CA GLN A 59 31.54 17.63 -31.68
C GLN A 59 32.46 16.53 -32.24
N TYR A 60 33.48 16.17 -31.48
CA TYR A 60 34.45 15.14 -31.86
C TYR A 60 33.81 13.75 -32.04
N VAL A 61 32.81 13.43 -31.20
CA VAL A 61 32.05 12.18 -31.21
C VAL A 61 31.48 11.91 -32.61
N ALA A 62 30.79 12.88 -33.22
CA ALA A 62 30.16 12.70 -34.53
C ALA A 62 31.19 12.65 -35.67
N GLU A 63 32.17 13.55 -35.68
CA GLU A 63 33.24 13.58 -36.70
C GLU A 63 34.06 12.28 -36.72
N CYS A 64 34.25 11.67 -35.55
CA CYS A 64 34.99 10.43 -35.40
C CYS A 64 34.17 9.14 -35.47
N GLY A 65 32.88 9.21 -35.76
CA GLY A 65 32.04 8.03 -35.96
C GLY A 65 31.72 7.31 -34.65
N TYR A 66 31.58 8.08 -33.58
CA TYR A 66 31.14 7.61 -32.28
C TYR A 66 29.74 8.16 -31.97
N SER A 67 29.03 7.52 -31.05
CA SER A 67 27.76 7.97 -30.50
C SER A 67 27.72 7.56 -29.03
N VAL A 68 27.46 8.51 -28.14
CA VAL A 68 27.39 8.26 -26.68
C VAL A 68 25.99 8.61 -26.20
N ARG A 69 25.39 7.73 -25.39
CA ARG A 69 24.06 7.95 -24.82
C ARG A 69 23.95 7.39 -23.42
N VAL A 70 23.06 7.99 -22.63
CA VAL A 70 22.64 7.48 -21.33
C VAL A 70 21.23 6.90 -21.48
N LEU A 71 21.05 5.66 -21.04
CA LEU A 71 19.76 4.98 -20.95
C LEU A 71 19.18 5.19 -19.55
N PRO A 72 17.88 5.53 -19.42
CA PRO A 72 17.27 5.93 -18.16
C PRO A 72 16.83 4.78 -17.22
N SER A 73 16.84 3.53 -17.70
CA SER A 73 16.50 2.34 -16.89
C SER A 73 16.88 1.03 -17.62
N PRO A 74 17.84 0.22 -17.14
CA PRO A 74 18.80 0.54 -16.08
C PRO A 74 19.65 1.76 -16.48
N ASP A 75 20.13 2.50 -15.49
CA ASP A 75 21.02 3.66 -15.67
C ASP A 75 22.36 3.21 -16.28
N ARG A 76 22.41 3.18 -17.62
CA ARG A 76 23.54 2.63 -18.38
C ARG A 76 24.04 3.64 -19.40
N VAL A 77 25.35 3.79 -19.54
CA VAL A 77 25.95 4.58 -20.62
C VAL A 77 26.42 3.66 -21.73
N GLU A 78 26.05 3.99 -22.95
CA GLU A 78 26.45 3.25 -24.14
C GLU A 78 27.27 4.14 -25.08
N LEU A 79 28.41 3.63 -25.51
CA LEU A 79 29.21 4.16 -26.60
C LEU A 79 29.15 3.20 -27.78
N ARG A 80 28.66 3.68 -28.93
CA ARG A 80 28.77 3.00 -30.21
C ARG A 80 29.89 3.61 -31.04
N ALA A 81 30.71 2.78 -31.65
CA ALA A 81 31.80 3.20 -32.52
C ALA A 81 31.72 2.51 -33.89
N SER A 82 31.78 3.32 -34.96
CA SER A 82 31.94 2.81 -36.33
C SER A 82 33.27 2.05 -36.45
N TYR A 83 33.27 0.99 -37.25
CA TYR A 83 34.49 0.27 -37.61
C TYR A 83 35.47 1.14 -38.40
N PHE A 84 34.97 2.17 -39.09
CA PHE A 84 35.79 3.20 -39.74
C PHE A 84 35.95 4.45 -38.87
N GLY A 85 35.64 4.37 -37.58
CA GLY A 85 35.82 5.47 -36.64
C GLY A 85 37.28 5.92 -36.53
N CYS A 86 37.51 7.14 -36.03
CA CYS A 86 38.87 7.58 -35.72
C CYS A 86 39.59 6.59 -34.80
N HIS A 87 40.92 6.61 -34.75
CA HIS A 87 41.72 5.85 -33.78
C HIS A 87 41.58 4.32 -33.81
N THR A 88 40.72 3.78 -34.68
CA THR A 88 40.56 2.34 -34.87
C THR A 88 41.73 1.82 -35.71
N ASP A 89 42.46 0.82 -35.20
CA ASP A 89 43.46 0.11 -36.01
C ASP A 89 42.72 -0.83 -36.96
N ASN A 90 42.66 -0.45 -38.23
CA ASN A 90 42.02 -1.20 -39.30
C ASN A 90 43.04 -1.98 -40.14
N LYS A 91 42.92 -3.31 -40.12
CA LYS A 91 43.70 -4.22 -40.96
C LYS A 91 42.82 -4.77 -42.08
N ASP A 92 43.02 -4.18 -43.26
CA ASP A 92 42.46 -4.60 -44.54
C ASP A 92 40.93 -4.69 -44.56
N ASP A 93 40.23 -3.87 -43.77
CA ASP A 93 38.77 -3.87 -43.60
C ASP A 93 38.20 -5.21 -43.06
N VAL A 94 39.05 -6.05 -42.44
CA VAL A 94 38.68 -7.39 -41.93
C VAL A 94 38.84 -7.49 -40.41
N VAL A 95 39.84 -6.79 -39.86
CA VAL A 95 40.13 -6.81 -38.42
C VAL A 95 40.26 -5.39 -37.92
N PHE A 96 39.44 -5.04 -36.94
CA PHE A 96 39.38 -3.71 -36.36
C PHE A 96 39.71 -3.79 -34.88
N THR A 97 40.70 -3.04 -34.42
CA THR A 97 41.05 -2.98 -32.98
C THR A 97 40.70 -1.63 -32.42
N PHE A 98 39.83 -1.64 -31.42
CA PHE A 98 39.36 -0.46 -30.70
C PHE A 98 40.09 -0.37 -29.37
N ASN A 99 40.61 0.82 -29.05
CA ASN A 99 41.19 1.12 -27.75
C ASN A 99 40.54 2.39 -27.20
N PHE A 100 39.95 2.27 -26.02
CA PHE A 100 39.30 3.36 -25.31
C PHE A 100 39.75 3.38 -23.85
N ASN A 101 39.73 4.54 -23.23
CA ASN A 101 39.73 4.67 -21.77
C ASN A 101 38.32 5.03 -21.32
N LEU A 102 37.84 4.37 -20.29
CA LEU A 102 36.69 4.83 -19.50
C LEU A 102 37.24 5.52 -18.26
N VAL A 103 36.99 6.82 -18.14
CA VAL A 103 37.35 7.61 -16.96
C VAL A 103 36.09 7.81 -16.13
N ALA A 104 36.10 7.29 -14.91
CA ALA A 104 34.97 7.35 -13.98
C ALA A 104 35.42 7.96 -12.65
N THR A 105 34.55 8.73 -12.01
CA THR A 105 34.86 9.41 -10.75
C THR A 105 34.28 8.65 -9.56
N HIS A 106 35.15 8.11 -8.70
CA HIS A 106 34.77 7.44 -7.46
C HIS A 106 35.21 8.27 -6.25
N GLU A 107 34.27 8.67 -5.40
CA GLU A 107 34.55 9.44 -4.17
C GLU A 107 35.40 10.70 -4.42
N GLY A 108 35.26 11.33 -5.59
CA GLY A 108 36.01 12.52 -6.01
C GLY A 108 37.41 12.23 -6.58
N GLN A 109 37.74 10.96 -6.84
CA GLN A 109 38.98 10.55 -7.49
C GLN A 109 38.68 9.89 -8.84
N GLU A 110 39.35 10.37 -9.89
CA GLU A 110 39.25 9.77 -11.22
C GLU A 110 39.99 8.44 -11.28
N VAL A 111 39.31 7.42 -11.80
CA VAL A 111 39.84 6.09 -12.08
C VAL A 111 39.68 5.82 -13.57
N THR A 112 40.78 5.39 -14.21
CA THR A 112 40.83 5.10 -15.64
C THR A 112 40.85 3.60 -15.88
N TYR A 113 39.90 3.10 -16.66
CA TYR A 113 39.82 1.72 -17.10
C TYR A 113 40.20 1.64 -18.58
N ALA A 114 41.29 0.95 -18.89
CA ALA A 114 41.72 0.72 -20.27
C ALA A 114 40.89 -0.40 -20.90
N LEU A 115 40.18 -0.07 -21.98
CA LEU A 115 39.26 -0.92 -22.71
C LEU A 115 39.84 -1.22 -24.09
N SER A 116 40.05 -2.49 -24.42
CA SER A 116 40.54 -2.89 -25.73
C SER A 116 39.76 -4.10 -26.24
N LYS A 117 39.32 -4.02 -27.49
CA LYS A 117 38.61 -5.12 -28.15
C LYS A 117 38.95 -5.14 -29.63
N THR A 118 39.22 -6.34 -30.13
CA THR A 118 39.38 -6.60 -31.56
C THR A 118 38.11 -7.25 -32.09
N CYS A 119 37.57 -6.68 -33.17
CA CYS A 119 36.36 -7.13 -33.83
C CYS A 119 36.66 -7.51 -35.28
N SER A 120 35.89 -8.47 -35.80
CA SER A 120 35.87 -8.83 -37.22
C SER A 120 34.42 -8.92 -37.67
N PRO A 121 34.03 -8.21 -38.75
CA PRO A 121 32.69 -8.31 -39.30
C PRO A 121 32.32 -9.76 -39.59
N SER A 122 31.10 -10.16 -39.22
CA SER A 122 30.57 -11.51 -39.48
C SER A 122 30.19 -11.70 -40.96
N LEU A 123 29.83 -10.60 -41.62
CA LEU A 123 29.39 -10.54 -43.01
C LEU A 123 30.35 -9.65 -43.83
N PRO A 124 30.49 -9.92 -45.13
CA PRO A 124 31.24 -9.04 -46.02
C PRO A 124 30.54 -7.69 -46.17
N TRP A 125 31.34 -6.64 -46.34
CA TRP A 125 30.88 -5.30 -46.63
C TRP A 125 30.18 -5.23 -47.99
N SER A 126 29.02 -4.56 -48.06
CA SER A 126 28.38 -4.29 -49.36
C SER A 126 29.21 -3.29 -50.18
N PRO A 127 29.05 -3.28 -51.53
CA PRO A 127 29.66 -2.27 -52.39
C PRO A 127 29.41 -0.84 -51.91
N ARG A 128 28.21 -0.55 -51.40
CA ARG A 128 27.86 0.72 -50.77
C ARG A 128 27.12 0.49 -49.46
N GLU A 129 27.55 1.17 -48.41
CA GLU A 129 26.87 1.17 -47.12
C GLU A 129 26.62 2.59 -46.62
N VAL A 130 25.43 2.84 -46.07
CA VAL A 130 25.06 4.12 -45.46
C VAL A 130 24.61 3.85 -44.03
N THR A 131 25.20 4.56 -43.08
CA THR A 131 24.88 4.48 -41.65
C THR A 131 24.27 5.81 -41.20
N CYS A 132 23.01 5.75 -40.80
CA CYS A 132 22.27 6.81 -40.14
C CYS A 132 22.29 6.54 -38.62
N GLU A 133 23.34 6.99 -37.95
CA GLU A 133 23.42 6.94 -36.49
C GLU A 133 22.59 8.11 -35.91
N ARG A 134 22.52 8.21 -34.58
CA ARG A 134 21.82 9.28 -33.86
C ARG A 134 22.37 10.68 -34.14
N ASN A 135 23.69 10.81 -34.26
CA ASN A 135 24.39 12.10 -34.29
C ASN A 135 25.24 12.34 -35.55
N TYR A 136 25.45 11.33 -36.39
CA TYR A 136 26.16 11.48 -37.67
C TYR A 136 25.57 10.62 -38.79
N MET A 137 25.92 11.00 -40.01
CA MET A 137 25.71 10.23 -41.24
C MET A 137 27.07 9.77 -41.76
N GLU A 138 27.17 8.51 -42.16
CA GLU A 138 28.37 7.91 -42.74
C GLU A 138 28.01 7.13 -43.99
N VAL A 139 28.81 7.28 -45.05
CA VAL A 139 28.70 6.48 -46.27
C VAL A 139 30.05 5.87 -46.59
N SER A 140 30.06 4.57 -46.87
CA SER A 140 31.24 3.84 -47.30
C SER A 140 31.01 3.20 -48.66
N ILE A 141 31.99 3.34 -49.55
CA ILE A 141 31.95 2.77 -50.90
C ILE A 141 33.19 1.90 -51.10
N GLY A 142 32.98 0.65 -51.49
CA GLY A 142 34.02 -0.33 -51.78
C GLY A 142 34.32 -0.48 -53.28
N GLY A 143 35.27 -1.37 -53.61
CA GLY A 143 35.65 -1.65 -55.00
C GLY A 143 36.57 -0.58 -55.62
N LEU A 144 37.19 0.25 -54.78
CA LEU A 144 37.95 1.45 -55.16
C LEU A 144 39.48 1.21 -55.20
N GLN A 145 39.93 -0.01 -55.54
CA GLN A 145 41.36 -0.37 -55.58
C GLN A 145 42.21 0.64 -56.36
N ILE A 146 41.70 1.13 -57.50
CA ILE A 146 42.35 2.13 -58.35
C ILE A 146 42.44 3.50 -57.66
N ALA A 147 41.45 3.89 -56.86
CA ALA A 147 41.46 5.15 -56.11
C ALA A 147 42.41 5.08 -54.90
N TYR A 148 42.51 3.92 -54.24
CA TYR A 148 43.48 3.69 -53.16
C TYR A 148 44.92 3.77 -53.68
N GLU A 149 45.24 3.07 -54.78
CA GLU A 149 46.56 3.16 -55.41
C GLU A 149 46.90 4.61 -55.84
N ALA A 150 45.92 5.35 -56.35
CA ALA A 150 46.06 6.76 -56.71
C ALA A 150 46.26 7.69 -55.50
N TYR A 151 45.68 7.36 -54.34
CA TYR A 151 45.81 8.10 -53.08
C TYR A 151 47.13 7.82 -52.35
N GLU A 152 47.56 6.56 -52.25
CA GLU A 152 48.88 6.22 -51.70
C GLU A 152 50.01 6.90 -52.49
N MET A 153 49.90 6.92 -53.82
CA MET A 153 50.85 7.64 -54.67
C MET A 153 50.85 9.15 -54.40
N SER A 154 49.70 9.77 -54.09
CA SER A 154 49.64 11.21 -53.80
C SER A 154 50.09 11.57 -52.39
N TYR A 155 49.90 10.72 -51.37
CA TYR A 155 50.39 10.93 -50.00
C TYR A 155 51.93 10.97 -49.93
N SER A 156 52.60 10.24 -50.83
CA SER A 156 54.07 10.30 -50.98
C SER A 156 54.58 11.59 -51.68
N SER A 157 53.68 12.45 -52.15
CA SER A 157 53.96 13.74 -52.78
C SER A 157 53.45 14.90 -51.91
N ALA A 158 54.19 16.01 -51.84
CA ALA A 158 53.89 17.13 -50.94
C ALA A 158 52.63 17.96 -51.30
N THR A 159 51.83 17.51 -52.28
CA THR A 159 50.59 18.18 -52.74
C THR A 159 49.56 17.11 -53.10
N SER A 160 48.61 16.82 -52.21
CA SER A 160 47.48 15.96 -52.52
C SER A 160 46.52 16.67 -53.48
N ASP A 161 46.37 16.17 -54.72
CA ASP A 161 45.44 16.67 -55.76
C ASP A 161 43.96 16.32 -55.51
N TRP A 162 43.64 15.72 -54.35
CA TRP A 162 42.28 15.39 -53.96
C TRP A 162 41.50 16.63 -53.54
N GLN A 163 40.35 16.83 -54.19
CA GLN A 163 39.41 17.91 -53.92
C GLN A 163 38.03 17.34 -53.62
N VAL A 164 37.30 18.04 -52.76
CA VAL A 164 35.93 17.72 -52.37
C VAL A 164 35.02 18.78 -52.95
N MET A 165 33.97 18.35 -53.63
CA MET A 165 32.88 19.21 -54.07
C MET A 165 31.61 18.77 -53.34
N ILE A 166 30.98 19.67 -52.59
CA ILE A 166 29.69 19.40 -51.96
C ILE A 166 28.58 19.86 -52.89
N HIS A 167 27.52 19.08 -52.97
CA HIS A 167 26.34 19.34 -53.77
C HIS A 167 25.16 19.64 -52.86
N ARG A 168 24.57 20.82 -53.02
CA ARG A 168 23.42 21.26 -52.23
C ARG A 168 22.22 21.47 -53.15
N ASN A 169 21.18 20.65 -52.99
CA ASN A 169 19.95 20.73 -53.80
C ASN A 169 20.22 20.77 -55.33
N GLY A 170 21.21 19.99 -55.79
CA GLY A 170 21.65 19.95 -57.19
C GLY A 170 22.64 21.05 -57.62
N GLU A 171 22.93 22.03 -56.78
CA GLU A 171 23.98 23.04 -57.01
C GLU A 171 25.34 22.55 -56.53
N GLN A 172 26.38 22.69 -57.37
CA GLN A 172 27.76 22.37 -57.04
C GLN A 172 28.43 23.54 -56.32
N LEU A 173 28.86 23.32 -55.08
CA LEU A 173 29.63 24.31 -54.33
C LEU A 173 31.09 24.35 -54.80
N MET A 174 31.81 25.41 -54.41
CA MET A 174 33.21 25.56 -54.77
C MET A 174 34.04 24.41 -54.20
N PRO A 175 34.91 23.76 -55.02
CA PRO A 175 35.77 22.70 -54.52
C PRO A 175 36.69 23.19 -53.41
N MET A 176 36.90 22.33 -52.42
CA MET A 176 37.82 22.56 -51.32
C MET A 176 38.81 21.40 -51.18
N SER A 177 39.94 21.65 -50.54
CA SER A 177 40.89 20.60 -50.16
C SER A 177 40.31 19.70 -49.05
N LEU A 178 40.85 18.48 -48.92
CA LEU A 178 40.50 17.58 -47.81
C LEU A 178 40.75 18.22 -46.42
N SER A 179 41.80 19.03 -46.29
CA SER A 179 42.08 19.76 -45.04
C SER A 179 41.02 20.82 -44.73
N GLU A 180 40.55 21.55 -45.74
CA GLU A 180 39.47 22.53 -45.58
C GLU A 180 38.14 21.86 -45.28
N ALA A 181 37.85 20.74 -45.94
CA ALA A 181 36.68 19.91 -45.67
C ALA A 181 36.66 19.44 -44.21
N ARG A 182 37.79 18.92 -43.72
CA ARG A 182 37.92 18.48 -42.32
C ARG A 182 37.74 19.62 -41.32
N MET A 183 38.28 20.82 -41.60
CA MET A 183 38.06 22.00 -40.75
C MET A 183 36.58 22.44 -40.70
N GLN A 184 35.79 22.05 -41.69
CA GLN A 184 34.34 22.30 -41.76
C GLN A 184 33.49 21.14 -41.22
N GLY A 185 34.11 20.08 -40.69
CA GLY A 185 33.41 18.91 -40.12
C GLY A 185 33.07 17.81 -41.14
N TYR A 186 33.59 17.90 -42.37
CA TYR A 186 33.44 16.88 -43.40
C TYR A 186 34.66 15.95 -43.38
N VAL A 187 34.48 14.73 -42.90
CA VAL A 187 35.56 13.77 -42.69
C VAL A 187 35.57 12.74 -43.81
N PHE A 188 36.71 12.62 -44.48
CA PHE A 188 36.94 11.59 -45.48
C PHE A 188 38.10 10.71 -45.02
N ASP A 189 37.89 9.40 -45.09
CA ASP A 189 38.91 8.40 -44.78
C ASP A 189 39.00 7.38 -45.92
N LEU A 190 40.21 6.98 -46.26
CA LEU A 190 40.45 6.04 -47.34
C LEU A 190 41.26 4.86 -46.82
N THR A 191 40.61 3.70 -46.83
CA THR A 191 41.23 2.41 -46.51
C THR A 191 41.71 1.74 -47.81
N LYS A 192 42.39 0.60 -47.68
CA LYS A 192 42.83 -0.20 -48.84
C LYS A 192 41.71 -0.59 -49.79
N GLY A 193 40.50 -0.81 -49.26
CA GLY A 193 39.36 -1.29 -50.05
C GLY A 193 38.22 -0.30 -50.21
N ARG A 194 38.15 0.74 -49.36
CA ARG A 194 36.95 1.57 -49.22
C ARG A 194 37.24 3.05 -49.00
N LEU A 195 36.36 3.89 -49.53
CA LEU A 195 36.28 5.32 -49.23
C LEU A 195 35.11 5.56 -48.29
N VAL A 196 35.37 6.27 -47.19
CA VAL A 196 34.39 6.60 -46.16
C VAL A 196 34.23 8.12 -46.11
N PHE A 197 32.98 8.58 -46.09
CA PHE A 197 32.64 9.98 -45.85
C PHE A 197 31.69 10.06 -44.66
N ARG A 198 31.99 10.96 -43.72
CA ARG A 198 31.23 11.17 -42.50
C ARG A 198 31.01 12.64 -42.23
N THR A 199 29.84 12.95 -41.69
CA THR A 199 29.49 14.28 -41.24
C THR A 199 28.42 14.23 -40.16
N SER A 200 28.38 15.23 -39.27
CA SER A 200 27.25 15.38 -38.34
C SER A 200 25.97 15.78 -39.08
N TYR A 201 24.81 15.53 -38.47
CA TYR A 201 23.54 16.13 -38.94
C TYR A 201 23.56 17.66 -38.78
N GLY A 202 22.68 18.35 -39.52
CA GLY A 202 22.46 19.79 -39.43
C GLY A 202 23.58 20.66 -40.00
N GLN A 203 24.40 20.10 -40.89
CA GLN A 203 25.52 20.83 -41.50
C GLN A 203 25.04 21.88 -42.52
N PRO A 204 25.74 23.00 -42.70
CA PRO A 204 25.27 24.09 -43.57
C PRO A 204 25.02 23.68 -45.03
N ASP A 205 25.80 22.71 -45.51
CA ASP A 205 25.74 22.22 -46.88
C ASP A 205 24.87 20.96 -47.04
N SER A 206 24.32 20.42 -45.94
CA SER A 206 23.24 19.42 -46.03
C SER A 206 21.90 20.11 -46.31
N PHE A 207 20.91 19.34 -46.74
CA PHE A 207 19.55 19.84 -46.91
C PHE A 207 18.52 18.79 -46.49
N SER A 208 17.42 19.25 -45.90
CA SER A 208 16.26 18.41 -45.59
C SER A 208 15.26 18.48 -46.74
N THR A 209 14.84 17.33 -47.25
CA THR A 209 13.78 17.19 -48.25
C THR A 209 12.68 16.28 -47.72
N GLU A 210 11.44 16.53 -48.12
CA GLU A 210 10.33 15.65 -47.77
C GLU A 210 10.16 14.59 -48.86
N VAL A 211 10.12 13.31 -48.46
CA VAL A 211 9.91 12.17 -49.35
C VAL A 211 8.76 11.34 -48.80
N ASN A 212 7.65 11.28 -49.53
CA ASN A 212 6.41 10.62 -49.09
C ASN A 212 5.94 11.07 -47.68
N GLY A 213 6.06 12.36 -47.35
CA GLY A 213 5.69 12.91 -46.05
C GLY A 213 6.75 12.75 -44.94
N VAL A 214 7.85 12.04 -45.21
CA VAL A 214 8.94 11.83 -44.25
C VAL A 214 10.07 12.83 -44.51
N PRO A 215 10.52 13.61 -43.51
CA PRO A 215 11.70 14.46 -43.65
C PRO A 215 12.97 13.58 -43.75
N VAL A 216 13.78 13.82 -44.76
CA VAL A 216 15.05 13.13 -45.01
C VAL A 216 16.15 14.18 -45.13
N GLU A 217 17.17 14.07 -44.28
CA GLU A 217 18.37 14.88 -44.41
C GLU A 217 19.34 14.21 -45.40
N VAL A 218 19.82 15.01 -46.35
CA VAL A 218 20.67 14.55 -47.45
C VAL A 218 21.95 15.35 -47.46
N ILE A 219 23.07 14.64 -47.59
CA ILE A 219 24.38 15.20 -47.89
C ILE A 219 24.96 14.49 -49.10
N HIS A 220 25.48 15.26 -50.04
CA HIS A 220 26.08 14.76 -51.26
C HIS A 220 27.45 15.42 -51.45
N ALA A 221 28.50 14.60 -51.44
CA ALA A 221 29.86 15.05 -51.71
C ALA A 221 30.45 14.22 -52.84
N THR A 222 31.17 14.87 -53.75
CA THR A 222 31.99 14.22 -54.77
C THR A 222 33.45 14.40 -54.39
N LEU A 223 34.13 13.29 -54.14
CA LEU A 223 35.58 13.28 -53.99
C LEU A 223 36.20 13.07 -55.36
N PHE A 224 37.09 13.95 -55.78
CA PHE A 224 37.75 13.82 -57.08
C PHE A 224 39.24 14.15 -57.03
N SER A 225 39.99 13.50 -57.92
CA SER A 225 41.42 13.75 -58.12
C SER A 225 41.79 13.61 -59.58
N ARG A 226 42.63 14.53 -60.05
CA ARG A 226 43.13 14.51 -61.42
C ARG A 226 44.44 13.75 -61.50
N GLN A 227 44.42 12.57 -62.11
CA GLN A 227 45.58 11.73 -62.38
C GLN A 227 46.04 11.91 -63.83
N SER A 228 46.84 12.94 -64.09
CA SER A 228 47.32 13.32 -65.44
C SER A 228 46.18 13.53 -66.47
N TRP A 229 45.83 12.48 -67.23
CA TRP A 229 44.80 12.48 -68.28
C TRP A 229 43.47 11.85 -67.84
N VAL A 230 43.42 11.21 -66.67
CA VAL A 230 42.22 10.61 -66.07
C VAL A 230 41.78 11.48 -64.89
N VAL A 231 40.47 11.66 -64.72
CA VAL A 231 39.90 12.25 -63.50
C VAL A 231 39.13 11.13 -62.79
N LEU A 232 39.53 10.84 -61.55
CA LEU A 232 38.77 9.96 -60.66
C LEU A 232 37.73 10.82 -59.96
N MET A 233 36.47 10.39 -59.95
CA MET A 233 35.37 11.03 -59.24
C MET A 233 34.57 9.93 -58.55
N VAL A 234 34.26 10.14 -57.28
CA VAL A 234 33.47 9.22 -56.47
C VAL A 234 32.39 10.02 -55.77
N ASP A 235 31.13 9.69 -56.07
CA ASP A 235 29.97 10.34 -55.46
C ASP A 235 29.59 9.61 -54.17
N LEU A 236 29.52 10.36 -53.09
CA LEU A 236 29.20 9.92 -51.74
C LEU A 236 27.91 10.62 -51.32
N VAL A 237 26.81 9.88 -51.34
CA VAL A 237 25.49 10.38 -50.94
C VAL A 237 25.01 9.61 -49.72
N ALA A 238 24.70 10.33 -48.64
CA ALA A 238 23.96 9.81 -47.50
C ALA A 238 22.59 10.51 -47.44
N ALA A 239 21.55 9.71 -47.19
CA ALA A 239 20.18 10.19 -47.06
C ALA A 239 19.56 9.46 -45.86
N CYS A 240 19.24 10.22 -44.81
CA CYS A 240 18.83 9.67 -43.52
C CYS A 240 17.47 10.23 -43.07
N PRO A 241 16.48 9.36 -42.76
CA PRO A 241 15.15 9.79 -42.32
C PRO A 241 15.18 10.41 -40.92
N MET A 242 14.50 11.53 -40.72
CA MET A 242 14.57 12.36 -39.50
C MET A 242 13.29 12.35 -38.66
N ASN A 243 12.28 11.57 -39.03
CA ASN A 243 11.05 11.44 -38.24
C ASN A 243 11.29 10.67 -36.93
N GLU A 244 10.69 11.18 -35.85
CA GLU A 244 10.85 10.65 -34.47
C GLU A 244 9.94 9.45 -34.15
N GLY A 245 9.14 9.00 -35.13
CA GLY A 245 8.13 7.97 -34.94
C GLY A 245 6.82 8.54 -34.37
N SER A 246 5.85 7.66 -34.16
CA SER A 246 4.54 8.00 -33.57
C SER A 246 4.05 6.87 -32.68
N TYR A 247 2.99 7.12 -31.91
CA TYR A 247 2.36 6.10 -31.07
C TYR A 247 0.87 6.04 -31.40
N ASP A 248 0.38 4.83 -31.68
CA ASP A 248 -1.03 4.62 -32.02
C ASP A 248 -1.86 4.24 -30.79
N ASN A 249 -3.19 4.29 -30.94
CA ASN A 249 -4.11 3.94 -29.86
C ASN A 249 -4.19 2.43 -29.60
N ASN A 250 -3.58 1.60 -30.45
CA ASN A 250 -3.59 0.14 -30.31
C ASN A 250 -2.36 -0.37 -29.53
N GLY A 251 -1.48 0.53 -29.06
CA GLY A 251 -0.32 0.18 -28.26
C GLY A 251 0.97 -0.04 -29.06
N TYR A 252 1.07 0.49 -30.27
CA TYR A 252 2.27 0.34 -31.10
C TYR A 252 3.00 1.67 -31.24
N MET A 253 4.32 1.61 -31.03
CA MET A 253 5.26 2.62 -31.49
C MET A 253 5.54 2.37 -32.97
N MET A 254 5.32 3.38 -33.79
CA MET A 254 5.31 3.31 -35.24
C MET A 254 6.47 4.12 -35.80
N TRP A 255 7.12 3.61 -36.84
CA TRP A 255 8.11 4.34 -37.60
C TRP A 255 7.93 4.12 -39.08
N GLU A 256 8.03 5.19 -39.86
CA GLU A 256 7.79 5.17 -41.30
C GLU A 256 9.06 5.57 -42.04
N ILE A 257 9.44 4.76 -43.03
CA ILE A 257 10.62 5.02 -43.86
C ILE A 257 10.29 4.82 -45.34
N PRO A 258 10.61 5.79 -46.22
CA PRO A 258 10.42 5.62 -47.66
C PRO A 258 11.24 4.45 -48.23
N GLU A 259 10.68 3.75 -49.21
CA GLU A 259 11.40 2.70 -49.95
C GLU A 259 12.58 3.28 -50.74
N VAL A 260 12.47 4.51 -51.23
CA VAL A 260 13.54 5.26 -51.88
C VAL A 260 13.76 6.55 -51.09
N LEU A 261 14.95 6.72 -50.50
CA LEU A 261 15.26 7.88 -49.65
C LEU A 261 15.78 9.09 -50.43
N HIS A 262 16.35 8.89 -51.61
CA HIS A 262 16.79 9.98 -52.48
C HIS A 262 16.84 9.54 -53.94
N PRO A 263 16.42 10.36 -54.92
CA PRO A 263 16.40 9.98 -56.34
C PRO A 263 17.76 9.64 -56.97
N LEU A 264 18.87 10.15 -56.40
CA LEU A 264 20.24 9.77 -56.81
C LEU A 264 20.65 8.37 -56.32
N VAL A 265 19.81 7.73 -55.50
CA VAL A 265 19.91 6.32 -55.16
C VAL A 265 18.88 5.61 -56.05
N SER A 266 19.33 5.17 -57.23
CA SER A 266 18.49 4.67 -58.32
C SER A 266 17.64 3.45 -57.92
N GLY A 267 16.59 3.19 -58.72
CA GLY A 267 15.42 2.36 -58.42
C GLY A 267 15.67 1.03 -57.70
N VAL A 268 14.84 0.76 -56.69
CA VAL A 268 14.91 -0.44 -55.86
C VAL A 268 14.17 -1.59 -56.55
N HIS A 269 14.90 -2.62 -56.96
CA HIS A 269 14.30 -3.84 -57.53
C HIS A 269 14.00 -4.91 -56.48
N GLU A 270 14.86 -5.04 -55.49
CA GLU A 270 14.71 -5.98 -54.37
C GLU A 270 14.93 -5.24 -53.05
N LEU A 271 14.00 -5.39 -52.11
CA LEU A 271 14.01 -4.71 -50.81
C LEU A 271 13.84 -5.73 -49.69
N GLN A 272 14.95 -6.01 -48.98
CA GLN A 272 14.94 -6.80 -47.75
C GLN A 272 15.11 -5.88 -46.53
N ILE A 273 14.36 -6.19 -45.47
CA ILE A 273 14.33 -5.42 -44.23
C ILE A 273 14.60 -6.39 -43.09
N ASN A 274 15.65 -6.11 -42.33
CA ASN A 274 15.97 -6.83 -41.11
C ASN A 274 15.83 -5.84 -39.94
N LEU A 275 15.19 -6.30 -38.87
CA LEU A 275 14.96 -5.49 -37.69
C LEU A 275 15.75 -6.06 -36.53
N GLY A 276 16.29 -5.19 -35.70
CA GLY A 276 17.01 -5.58 -34.50
C GLY A 276 16.51 -4.86 -33.27
N ALA A 277 16.61 -5.58 -32.16
CA ALA A 277 16.37 -5.09 -30.81
C ALA A 277 17.70 -5.15 -30.06
N ASN A 278 18.10 -4.09 -29.37
CA ASN A 278 19.33 -4.06 -28.57
C ASN A 278 20.60 -4.47 -29.34
N GLY A 279 20.64 -4.19 -30.64
CA GLY A 279 21.80 -4.42 -31.50
C GLY A 279 21.91 -5.80 -32.16
N GLU A 280 21.03 -6.75 -31.83
CA GLU A 280 20.92 -8.02 -32.56
C GLU A 280 19.92 -7.91 -33.69
N LEU A 281 20.38 -8.07 -34.94
CA LEU A 281 19.51 -8.14 -36.11
C LEU A 281 18.84 -9.52 -36.18
N VAL A 282 17.53 -9.51 -36.45
CA VAL A 282 16.76 -10.69 -36.77
C VAL A 282 16.09 -10.51 -38.12
N GLU A 283 15.94 -11.62 -38.85
CA GLU A 283 15.17 -11.62 -40.09
C GLU A 283 13.71 -11.28 -39.79
N GLN A 284 13.03 -10.68 -40.77
CA GLN A 284 11.63 -10.26 -40.63
C GLN A 284 10.69 -11.34 -40.06
N PRO A 285 10.74 -12.63 -40.46
CA PRO A 285 9.86 -13.65 -39.89
C PRO A 285 10.05 -13.85 -38.38
N VAL A 286 11.28 -13.71 -37.88
CA VAL A 286 11.60 -13.83 -36.45
C VAL A 286 11.15 -12.57 -35.70
N ALA A 287 11.26 -11.39 -36.34
CA ALA A 287 10.69 -10.16 -35.79
C ALA A 287 9.16 -10.24 -35.67
N GLU A 288 8.48 -10.85 -36.64
CA GLU A 288 7.03 -11.10 -36.62
C GLU A 288 6.63 -12.09 -35.49
N GLU A 289 7.45 -13.11 -35.22
CA GLU A 289 7.26 -13.99 -34.05
C GLU A 289 7.38 -13.23 -32.71
N ARG A 290 8.18 -12.16 -32.67
CA ARG A 290 8.30 -11.23 -31.53
C ARG A 290 7.17 -10.20 -31.47
N GLY A 291 6.21 -10.25 -32.40
CA GLY A 291 5.05 -9.36 -32.46
C GLY A 291 5.31 -8.03 -33.17
N TYR A 292 6.43 -7.88 -33.88
CA TYR A 292 6.70 -6.68 -34.69
C TYR A 292 5.94 -6.78 -36.00
N ILE A 293 5.47 -5.65 -36.52
CA ILE A 293 4.73 -5.59 -37.78
C ILE A 293 5.54 -4.78 -38.78
N VAL A 294 5.77 -5.34 -39.97
CA VAL A 294 6.45 -4.65 -41.08
C VAL A 294 5.53 -4.68 -42.29
N GLU A 295 4.89 -3.54 -42.55
CA GLU A 295 3.96 -3.37 -43.66
C GLU A 295 4.56 -2.48 -44.74
N LYS A 296 4.39 -2.88 -46.00
CA LYS A 296 4.80 -2.10 -47.17
C LYS A 296 3.56 -1.51 -47.82
N HIS A 297 3.47 -0.19 -47.84
CA HIS A 297 2.35 0.57 -48.39
C HIS A 297 2.89 1.67 -49.33
N ASP A 298 2.45 1.70 -50.59
CA ASP A 298 2.65 2.83 -51.52
C ASP A 298 4.06 3.51 -51.45
N ASN A 299 5.14 2.73 -51.67
CA ASN A 299 6.54 3.17 -51.61
C ASN A 299 7.02 3.62 -50.21
N MET A 300 6.37 3.16 -49.15
CA MET A 300 6.73 3.37 -47.75
C MET A 300 6.75 2.03 -47.02
N VAL A 301 7.68 1.91 -46.08
CA VAL A 301 7.72 0.83 -45.11
C VAL A 301 7.30 1.39 -43.76
N GLN A 302 6.28 0.79 -43.18
CA GLN A 302 5.80 1.08 -41.84
C GLN A 302 6.22 -0.05 -40.91
N ILE A 303 6.83 0.32 -39.79
CA ILE A 303 7.32 -0.59 -38.76
C ILE A 303 6.55 -0.29 -37.49
N SER A 304 5.94 -1.31 -36.90
CA SER A 304 5.18 -1.22 -35.64
C SER A 304 5.81 -2.12 -34.60
N ILE A 305 6.12 -1.56 -33.44
CA ILE A 305 6.69 -2.26 -32.30
C ILE A 305 5.74 -2.09 -31.12
N PRO A 306 5.23 -3.17 -30.52
CA PRO A 306 4.35 -3.04 -29.37
C PRO A 306 5.11 -2.40 -28.19
N TYR A 307 4.45 -1.55 -27.41
CA TYR A 307 5.12 -0.83 -26.31
C TYR A 307 5.73 -1.76 -25.24
N ASN A 308 5.17 -2.97 -25.10
CA ASN A 308 5.63 -4.03 -24.20
C ASN A 308 6.54 -5.05 -24.90
N ALA A 309 7.13 -4.71 -26.06
CA ALA A 309 8.09 -5.53 -26.76
C ALA A 309 9.28 -5.89 -25.87
N GLU A 310 9.74 -7.14 -25.99
CA GLU A 310 11.00 -7.57 -25.37
C GLU A 310 12.16 -6.71 -25.88
N GLY A 311 13.04 -6.29 -24.96
CA GLY A 311 14.15 -5.37 -25.24
C GLY A 311 13.77 -3.89 -25.10
N GLY A 312 12.50 -3.55 -24.90
CA GLY A 312 12.06 -2.20 -24.54
C GLY A 312 12.42 -1.82 -23.10
N THR A 313 12.55 -0.52 -22.87
CA THR A 313 12.84 0.09 -21.56
C THR A 313 11.60 0.83 -21.05
N ARG A 314 11.21 0.59 -19.79
CA ARG A 314 10.15 1.33 -19.08
C ARG A 314 10.78 2.34 -18.12
N LYS A 315 10.22 3.55 -18.07
CA LYS A 315 10.59 4.56 -17.07
C LYS A 315 9.36 5.28 -16.53
N SER A 316 9.30 5.42 -15.22
CA SER A 316 8.29 6.15 -14.48
C SER A 316 8.66 7.65 -14.39
N PHE A 317 7.65 8.51 -14.32
CA PHE A 317 7.80 9.96 -14.28
C PHE A 317 6.67 10.62 -13.48
N VAL A 318 6.98 11.66 -12.70
CA VAL A 318 5.98 12.37 -11.88
C VAL A 318 5.59 13.70 -12.55
N SER A 319 4.31 13.87 -12.84
CA SER A 319 3.77 15.13 -13.38
C SER A 319 2.31 15.31 -12.99
N ASP A 320 2.05 15.78 -11.76
CA ASP A 320 0.69 15.88 -11.19
C ASP A 320 -0.04 14.51 -11.18
N GLY A 321 0.73 13.46 -10.92
CA GLY A 321 0.32 12.07 -11.08
C GLY A 321 1.53 11.18 -11.38
N LEU A 322 1.36 9.86 -11.27
CA LEU A 322 2.35 8.90 -11.75
C LEU A 322 2.08 8.59 -13.23
N PHE A 323 3.12 8.74 -14.05
CA PHE A 323 3.11 8.43 -15.47
C PHE A 323 4.24 7.46 -15.78
N GLU A 324 4.15 6.81 -16.93
CA GLU A 324 5.20 5.97 -17.47
C GLU A 324 5.36 6.24 -18.96
N TYR A 325 6.56 6.00 -19.47
CA TYR A 325 6.81 5.96 -20.90
C TYR A 325 7.73 4.79 -21.22
N TYR A 326 7.57 4.28 -22.43
CA TYR A 326 8.31 3.14 -22.95
C TYR A 326 9.21 3.62 -24.06
N MET A 327 10.45 3.14 -24.08
CA MET A 327 11.44 3.43 -25.11
C MET A 327 11.87 2.13 -25.76
N PHE A 328 12.11 2.18 -27.07
CA PHE A 328 12.63 1.04 -27.81
C PHE A 328 13.71 1.50 -28.78
N ASP A 329 14.88 0.87 -28.69
CA ASP A 329 16.00 1.13 -29.58
C ASP A 329 15.93 0.24 -30.81
N LEU A 330 15.34 0.81 -31.86
CA LEU A 330 15.22 0.18 -33.15
C LEU A 330 16.55 0.26 -33.91
N TYR A 331 17.05 -0.91 -34.29
CA TYR A 331 18.10 -1.04 -35.29
C TYR A 331 17.50 -1.60 -36.56
N LEU A 332 17.55 -0.84 -37.64
CA LEU A 332 17.03 -1.27 -38.94
C LEU A 332 18.17 -1.46 -39.93
N GLU A 333 18.16 -2.58 -40.62
CA GLU A 333 18.96 -2.81 -41.82
C GLU A 333 18.03 -2.95 -43.03
N LYS A 334 18.36 -2.19 -44.08
CA LYS A 334 17.66 -2.19 -45.35
C LYS A 334 18.64 -2.50 -46.47
N LEU A 335 18.41 -3.61 -47.14
CA LEU A 335 19.17 -4.04 -48.30
C LEU A 335 18.39 -3.68 -49.56
N SER A 336 19.05 -3.00 -50.49
CA SER A 336 18.48 -2.60 -51.77
C SER A 336 19.45 -2.91 -52.90
N VAL A 337 18.92 -3.37 -54.03
CA VAL A 337 19.69 -3.63 -55.26
C VAL A 337 19.14 -2.75 -56.36
N ASP A 338 20.03 -2.01 -57.03
CA ASP A 338 19.70 -1.12 -58.14
C ASP A 338 19.65 -1.85 -59.51
N GLU A 339 19.33 -1.10 -60.57
CA GLU A 339 19.26 -1.62 -61.95
C GLU A 339 20.61 -2.16 -62.46
N ASP A 340 21.73 -1.70 -61.91
CA ASP A 340 23.10 -2.13 -62.25
C ASP A 340 23.57 -3.32 -61.39
N HIS A 341 22.67 -3.91 -60.60
CA HIS A 341 22.94 -4.98 -59.64
C HIS A 341 23.96 -4.61 -58.54
N LEU A 342 24.07 -3.33 -58.22
CA LEU A 342 24.88 -2.86 -57.10
C LEU A 342 24.04 -2.86 -55.81
N GLU A 343 24.51 -3.63 -54.83
CA GLU A 343 23.89 -3.68 -53.51
C GLU A 343 24.26 -2.43 -52.70
N THR A 344 23.22 -1.73 -52.23
CA THR A 344 23.30 -0.66 -51.25
C THR A 344 22.65 -1.10 -49.94
N ARG A 345 23.41 -1.03 -48.86
CA ARG A 345 22.96 -1.38 -47.51
C ARG A 345 22.81 -0.12 -46.66
N LEU A 346 21.61 0.13 -46.17
CA LEU A 346 21.31 1.23 -45.26
C LEU A 346 21.11 0.69 -43.85
N ARG A 347 21.70 1.37 -42.87
CA ARG A 347 21.52 1.09 -41.44
C ARG A 347 21.01 2.32 -40.73
N CYS A 348 19.98 2.14 -39.92
CA CYS A 348 19.39 3.23 -39.15
C CYS A 348 19.31 2.84 -37.67
N HIS A 349 19.82 3.71 -36.81
CA HIS A 349 19.60 3.64 -35.37
C HIS A 349 18.58 4.71 -34.96
N ARG A 350 17.48 4.27 -34.37
CA ARG A 350 16.39 5.16 -33.92
C ARG A 350 15.86 4.70 -32.57
N THR A 351 15.55 5.67 -31.70
CA THR A 351 14.87 5.41 -30.43
C THR A 351 13.41 5.83 -30.61
N LEU A 352 12.51 4.85 -30.53
CA LEU A 352 11.07 5.10 -30.50
C LEU A 352 10.63 5.25 -29.05
N ALA A 353 9.67 6.12 -28.79
CA ALA A 353 9.12 6.32 -27.46
C ALA A 353 7.62 6.54 -27.49
N THR A 354 6.93 6.08 -26.43
CA THR A 354 5.54 6.42 -26.20
C THR A 354 5.43 7.85 -25.63
N PRO A 355 4.28 8.52 -25.77
CA PRO A 355 3.96 9.65 -24.90
C PRO A 355 3.89 9.19 -23.43
N LEU A 356 3.82 10.15 -22.50
CA LEU A 356 3.56 9.87 -21.09
C LEU A 356 2.17 9.23 -20.93
N LEU A 357 2.14 7.97 -20.50
CA LEU A 357 0.93 7.20 -20.25
C LEU A 357 0.60 7.27 -18.74
N PRO A 358 -0.64 7.61 -18.34
CA PRO A 358 -1.03 7.63 -16.94
C PRO A 358 -0.91 6.23 -16.31
N ARG A 359 -0.29 6.15 -15.13
CA ARG A 359 -0.12 4.90 -14.37
C ARG A 359 -0.77 5.02 -12.99
N PRO A 360 -2.10 4.82 -12.88
CA PRO A 360 -2.78 4.91 -11.59
C PRO A 360 -2.42 3.71 -10.73
N LEU A 361 -1.98 3.97 -9.50
CA LEU A 361 -1.89 2.95 -8.47
C LEU A 361 -3.30 2.64 -7.94
N PHE A 362 -3.51 1.42 -7.46
CA PHE A 362 -4.78 1.05 -6.83
C PHE A 362 -4.56 0.57 -5.40
N THR A 363 -5.61 0.72 -4.60
CA THR A 363 -5.62 0.19 -3.23
C THR A 363 -6.82 -0.73 -3.06
N GLU A 364 -6.60 -1.84 -2.36
CA GLU A 364 -7.62 -2.84 -2.07
C GLU A 364 -7.73 -3.02 -0.55
N ASP A 365 -8.95 -2.84 -0.03
CA ASP A 365 -9.28 -3.14 1.36
C ASP A 365 -9.51 -4.65 1.53
N ARG A 366 -8.57 -5.31 2.22
CA ARG A 366 -8.60 -6.74 2.54
C ARG A 366 -8.85 -6.99 4.03
N THR A 367 -9.47 -6.04 4.71
CA THR A 367 -9.75 -6.12 6.15
C THR A 367 -10.72 -7.25 6.48
N VAL A 368 -10.35 -8.10 7.45
CA VAL A 368 -11.18 -9.16 8.01
C VAL A 368 -11.56 -8.77 9.43
N LEU A 369 -12.86 -8.64 9.70
CA LEU A 369 -13.36 -8.08 10.97
C LEU A 369 -12.91 -8.90 12.18
N GLU A 370 -12.89 -10.23 12.06
CA GLU A 370 -12.49 -11.16 13.12
C GLU A 370 -11.02 -10.97 13.53
N GLU A 371 -10.15 -10.53 12.62
CA GLU A 371 -8.73 -10.27 12.88
C GLU A 371 -8.47 -8.93 13.60
N HIS A 372 -9.50 -8.10 13.78
CA HIS A 372 -9.41 -6.80 14.48
C HIS A 372 -8.27 -5.91 13.95
N THR A 373 -7.96 -5.99 12.66
CA THR A 373 -6.81 -5.34 12.03
C THR A 373 -7.18 -4.92 10.61
N PHE A 374 -7.01 -3.64 10.28
CA PHE A 374 -7.10 -3.18 8.89
C PHE A 374 -5.98 -3.81 8.08
N THR A 375 -6.30 -4.40 6.94
CA THR A 375 -5.31 -4.93 6.00
C THR A 375 -5.55 -4.28 4.65
N VAL A 376 -4.62 -3.43 4.24
CA VAL A 376 -4.75 -2.60 3.03
C VAL A 376 -3.61 -2.91 2.08
N TYR A 377 -3.95 -3.25 0.84
CA TYR A 377 -2.99 -3.61 -0.19
C TYR A 377 -2.86 -2.50 -1.24
N LEU A 378 -1.67 -1.92 -1.39
CA LEU A 378 -1.29 -1.01 -2.47
C LEU A 378 -0.66 -1.83 -3.60
N GLY A 379 -1.21 -1.75 -4.81
CA GLY A 379 -0.78 -2.55 -5.96
C GLY A 379 -0.36 -1.73 -7.18
N ASP A 380 0.20 -2.43 -8.17
CA ASP A 380 0.68 -1.91 -9.46
C ASP A 380 1.80 -0.87 -9.37
N VAL A 381 2.62 -0.94 -8.32
CA VAL A 381 3.81 -0.08 -8.16
C VAL A 381 4.90 -0.55 -9.15
N PRO A 382 5.37 0.31 -10.08
CA PRO A 382 6.45 -0.04 -10.99
C PRO A 382 7.77 -0.32 -10.24
N ASP A 383 8.65 -1.15 -10.81
CA ASP A 383 9.93 -1.51 -10.14
C ASP A 383 10.88 -0.34 -9.89
N ASP A 384 10.76 0.74 -10.66
CA ASP A 384 11.55 1.96 -10.50
C ASP A 384 10.90 2.97 -9.54
N VAL A 385 9.92 2.52 -8.76
CA VAL A 385 9.20 3.33 -7.76
C VAL A 385 9.22 2.61 -6.41
N GLU A 386 9.76 3.25 -5.38
CA GLU A 386 9.84 2.68 -4.03
C GLU A 386 8.90 3.40 -3.05
N LEU A 387 8.36 2.66 -2.08
CA LEU A 387 7.62 3.25 -0.96
C LEU A 387 8.59 3.71 0.13
N MET A 388 8.69 5.03 0.33
CA MET A 388 9.59 5.63 1.31
C MET A 388 8.96 5.78 2.69
N ALA A 389 7.67 6.14 2.75
CA ALA A 389 6.97 6.36 4.01
C ALA A 389 5.46 6.19 3.89
N VAL A 390 4.81 5.93 5.02
CA VAL A 390 3.34 5.92 5.16
C VAL A 390 2.95 6.97 6.19
N HIS A 391 1.98 7.82 5.84
CA HIS A 391 1.42 8.82 6.75
C HIS A 391 0.06 8.36 7.25
N LEU A 392 -0.09 8.24 8.57
CA LEU A 392 -1.33 7.88 9.25
C LEU A 392 -1.69 8.97 10.25
N LYS A 393 -2.88 9.56 10.12
CA LYS A 393 -3.38 10.63 11.03
C LYS A 393 -2.39 11.81 11.20
N GLY A 394 -1.62 12.12 10.15
CA GLY A 394 -0.61 13.19 10.14
C GLY A 394 0.74 12.83 10.77
N GLN A 395 0.95 11.59 11.20
CA GLN A 395 2.24 11.07 11.63
C GLN A 395 2.89 10.26 10.50
N GLU A 396 4.18 10.50 10.27
CA GLU A 396 4.99 9.81 9.25
C GLU A 396 5.67 8.55 9.81
N PHE A 397 5.62 7.47 9.03
CA PHE A 397 6.26 6.19 9.31
C PHE A 397 7.18 5.81 8.14
N PRO A 398 8.50 6.00 8.25
CA PRO A 398 9.44 5.62 7.20
C PRO A 398 9.50 4.09 7.05
N VAL A 399 9.68 3.60 5.82
CA VAL A 399 9.77 2.17 5.49
C VAL A 399 11.25 1.75 5.39
N PRO A 400 11.65 0.60 5.96
CA PRO A 400 10.86 -0.32 6.77
C PRO A 400 10.53 0.27 8.15
N PHE A 401 9.35 -0.08 8.68
CA PHE A 401 8.93 0.38 10.00
C PHE A 401 9.91 -0.05 11.10
N THR A 402 10.15 0.84 12.07
CA THR A 402 10.96 0.54 13.26
C THR A 402 10.24 -0.45 14.17
N ASN A 403 10.97 -1.37 14.81
CA ASN A 403 10.42 -2.44 15.68
C ASN A 403 9.53 -1.99 16.85
N ASP A 404 9.45 -0.68 17.16
CA ASP A 404 8.63 -0.13 18.24
C ASP A 404 7.19 0.21 17.83
N SER A 405 6.79 0.04 16.56
CA SER A 405 5.41 0.26 16.11
C SER A 405 4.60 -1.04 16.04
N SER A 406 3.35 -1.02 16.53
CA SER A 406 2.32 -2.07 16.33
C SER A 406 1.93 -2.30 14.87
N LEU A 407 2.41 -1.44 13.97
CA LEU A 407 2.15 -1.44 12.54
C LEU A 407 3.10 -2.39 11.83
N THR A 408 2.62 -3.04 10.76
CA THR A 408 3.48 -3.85 9.89
C THR A 408 3.25 -3.50 8.44
N ILE A 409 4.31 -3.48 7.66
CA ILE A 409 4.27 -3.35 6.20
C ILE A 409 5.11 -4.45 5.57
N ALA A 410 4.57 -5.09 4.53
CA ALA A 410 5.23 -6.15 3.80
C ALA A 410 5.17 -5.89 2.30
N GLU A 411 6.30 -6.03 1.63
CA GLU A 411 6.43 -5.90 0.18
C GLU A 411 6.13 -7.23 -0.51
N VAL A 412 5.50 -7.16 -1.69
CA VAL A 412 5.07 -8.30 -2.50
C VAL A 412 5.47 -8.05 -3.96
N PHE A 413 6.33 -8.91 -4.50
CA PHE A 413 6.77 -8.83 -5.90
C PHE A 413 5.86 -9.65 -6.83
N HIS A 414 5.56 -9.11 -8.02
CA HIS A 414 4.79 -9.78 -9.05
C HIS A 414 5.63 -10.12 -10.27
N VAL A 415 5.11 -11.01 -11.12
CA VAL A 415 5.82 -11.52 -12.32
C VAL A 415 5.88 -10.47 -13.45
N ASN A 416 5.01 -9.46 -13.41
CA ASN A 416 4.87 -8.41 -14.43
C ASN A 416 5.77 -7.19 -14.18
N ASN A 417 6.89 -7.35 -13.47
CA ASN A 417 7.80 -6.23 -13.19
C ASN A 417 7.06 -5.07 -12.47
N THR A 418 6.19 -5.45 -11.53
CA THR A 418 5.59 -4.55 -10.56
C THR A 418 5.63 -5.21 -9.19
N HIS A 419 5.44 -4.41 -8.15
CA HIS A 419 5.33 -4.88 -6.79
C HIS A 419 4.19 -4.15 -6.07
N GLY A 420 3.96 -4.52 -4.82
CA GLY A 420 2.91 -3.95 -3.98
C GLY A 420 3.25 -4.03 -2.51
N TYR A 421 2.48 -3.34 -1.69
CA TYR A 421 2.72 -3.21 -0.26
C TYR A 421 1.44 -3.55 0.50
N THR A 422 1.56 -4.42 1.51
CA THR A 422 0.46 -4.75 2.42
C THR A 422 0.70 -4.06 3.75
N LEU A 423 -0.12 -3.05 4.06
CA LEU A 423 -0.13 -2.36 5.34
C LEU A 423 -1.13 -3.03 6.28
N LYS A 424 -0.72 -3.28 7.53
CA LYS A 424 -1.61 -3.73 8.60
C LYS A 424 -1.64 -2.74 9.77
N VAL A 425 -2.85 -2.37 10.19
CA VAL A 425 -3.10 -1.42 11.30
C VAL A 425 -4.13 -2.01 12.27
N PRO A 426 -3.75 -2.37 13.52
CA PRO A 426 -4.69 -2.89 14.51
C PRO A 426 -5.80 -1.89 14.85
N PHE A 427 -7.03 -2.37 15.13
CA PHE A 427 -8.17 -1.49 15.44
C PHE A 427 -8.01 -0.72 16.76
N ASP A 428 -7.25 -1.28 17.70
CA ASP A 428 -6.94 -0.67 19.00
C ASP A 428 -5.81 0.36 18.93
N ASP A 429 -5.17 0.51 17.78
CA ASP A 429 -4.08 1.46 17.58
C ASP A 429 -4.57 2.92 17.69
N PRO A 430 -3.84 3.82 18.37
CA PRO A 430 -4.24 5.23 18.55
C PRO A 430 -4.40 6.02 17.24
N LEU A 431 -3.84 5.51 16.12
CA LEU A 431 -3.97 6.10 14.80
C LEU A 431 -5.35 5.84 14.17
N VAL A 432 -6.08 4.82 14.64
CA VAL A 432 -7.43 4.51 14.16
C VAL A 432 -8.44 5.50 14.77
N THR A 433 -9.22 6.14 13.89
CA THR A 433 -10.31 7.00 14.32
C THR A 433 -11.55 6.15 14.58
N ARG A 434 -12.12 6.31 15.78
CA ARG A 434 -13.27 5.56 16.27
C ARG A 434 -14.42 6.53 16.50
N GLN A 435 -15.52 6.38 15.78
CA GLN A 435 -16.68 7.25 15.88
C GLN A 435 -17.97 6.43 15.80
N PHE A 436 -18.96 6.75 16.63
CA PHE A 436 -20.29 6.13 16.50
C PHE A 436 -21.07 6.77 15.35
N SER A 437 -21.53 5.96 14.39
CA SER A 437 -22.41 6.37 13.30
C SER A 437 -23.86 6.29 13.75
N LYS A 438 -24.54 7.45 13.83
CA LYS A 438 -25.98 7.50 14.18
C LYS A 438 -26.87 6.92 13.09
N GLU A 439 -26.45 7.01 11.83
CA GLU A 439 -27.22 6.54 10.68
C GLU A 439 -27.24 5.01 10.63
N ASP A 440 -26.08 4.40 10.90
CA ASP A 440 -25.92 2.95 10.86
C ASP A 440 -26.22 2.28 12.21
N ALA A 441 -26.29 3.07 13.29
CA ALA A 441 -26.33 2.59 14.68
C ALA A 441 -25.14 1.67 15.05
N MET A 442 -23.98 1.91 14.44
CA MET A 442 -22.78 1.07 14.55
C MET A 442 -21.53 1.90 14.87
N MET A 443 -20.49 1.25 15.40
CA MET A 443 -19.20 1.89 15.65
C MET A 443 -18.36 1.85 14.37
N GLN A 444 -18.02 3.02 13.86
CA GLN A 444 -17.16 3.18 12.69
C GLN A 444 -15.69 3.27 13.13
N TYR A 445 -14.88 2.38 12.58
CA TYR A 445 -13.42 2.44 12.63
C TYR A 445 -12.94 2.94 11.28
N LYS A 446 -12.05 3.95 11.29
CA LYS A 446 -11.58 4.62 10.08
C LYS A 446 -10.07 4.85 10.16
N VAL A 447 -9.38 4.59 9.06
CA VAL A 447 -7.97 4.93 8.87
C VAL A 447 -7.80 5.71 7.58
N ASP A 448 -7.22 6.91 7.69
CA ASP A 448 -6.78 7.73 6.57
C ASP A 448 -5.30 7.45 6.31
N ILE A 449 -4.98 7.01 5.09
CA ILE A 449 -3.64 6.55 4.69
C ILE A 449 -3.12 7.45 3.57
N ASN A 450 -1.87 7.89 3.68
CA ASN A 450 -1.18 8.60 2.61
C ASN A 450 0.21 7.98 2.39
N TYR A 451 0.38 7.31 1.25
CA TYR A 451 1.63 6.67 0.85
C TYR A 451 2.54 7.69 0.17
N THR A 452 3.81 7.74 0.59
CA THR A 452 4.86 8.53 -0.04
C THR A 452 5.76 7.61 -0.84
N LEU A 453 5.57 7.61 -2.16
CA LEU A 453 6.36 6.85 -3.12
C LEU A 453 7.41 7.75 -3.76
N THR A 454 8.48 7.17 -4.30
CA THR A 454 9.56 7.93 -4.93
C THR A 454 10.06 7.21 -6.18
N VAL A 455 10.16 7.95 -7.29
CA VAL A 455 10.71 7.44 -8.55
C VAL A 455 12.24 7.49 -8.50
N LEU A 456 12.90 6.39 -8.87
CA LEU A 456 14.35 6.24 -8.86
C LEU A 456 14.96 6.35 -10.27
N PRO A 457 16.18 6.91 -10.39
CA PRO A 457 17.03 7.50 -9.34
C PRO A 457 16.76 9.00 -9.07
N GLU A 458 15.83 9.62 -9.78
CA GLU A 458 15.60 11.08 -9.72
C GLU A 458 15.13 11.56 -8.34
N ASN A 459 14.67 10.64 -7.49
CA ASN A 459 14.16 10.88 -6.14
C ASN A 459 12.98 11.86 -6.12
N GLU A 460 12.13 11.81 -7.15
CA GLU A 460 10.92 12.62 -7.24
C GLU A 460 9.77 11.96 -6.45
N PRO A 461 9.20 12.62 -5.43
CA PRO A 461 8.16 12.04 -4.61
C PRO A 461 6.78 12.16 -5.26
N PHE A 462 5.96 11.12 -5.10
CA PHE A 462 4.56 11.05 -5.49
C PHE A 462 3.71 10.54 -4.31
N TYR A 463 2.50 11.08 -4.16
CA TYR A 463 1.62 10.79 -3.03
C TYR A 463 0.36 10.06 -3.49
N HIS A 464 0.01 8.98 -2.79
CA HIS A 464 -1.20 8.21 -3.04
C HIS A 464 -2.05 8.14 -1.77
N LEU A 465 -3.29 8.64 -1.82
CA LEU A 465 -4.17 8.72 -0.66
C LEU A 465 -5.27 7.66 -0.73
N GLU A 466 -5.56 7.03 0.41
CA GLU A 466 -6.65 6.07 0.56
C GLU A 466 -7.34 6.21 1.92
N THR A 467 -8.60 5.79 2.00
CA THR A 467 -9.36 5.79 3.25
C THR A 467 -10.14 4.49 3.39
N VAL A 468 -9.81 3.70 4.41
CA VAL A 468 -10.52 2.46 4.72
C VAL A 468 -11.39 2.61 5.96
N MET A 469 -12.55 1.97 5.94
CA MET A 469 -13.51 2.04 7.03
C MET A 469 -14.28 0.73 7.23
N VAL A 470 -14.52 0.39 8.49
CA VAL A 470 -15.30 -0.80 8.88
C VAL A 470 -16.34 -0.39 9.92
N LEU A 471 -17.54 -0.95 9.81
CA LEU A 471 -18.61 -0.81 10.78
C LEU A 471 -18.66 -2.04 11.67
N VAL A 472 -18.68 -1.81 12.99
CA VAL A 472 -18.75 -2.85 14.01
C VAL A 472 -20.06 -2.70 14.76
N ASP A 473 -20.80 -3.81 14.88
CA ASP A 473 -22.08 -3.82 15.59
C ASP A 473 -21.87 -3.53 17.08
N VAL A 474 -22.79 -2.76 17.65
CA VAL A 474 -22.66 -2.23 18.99
C VAL A 474 -23.83 -2.68 19.83
N SER A 475 -23.58 -3.67 20.69
CA SER A 475 -24.62 -4.26 21.54
C SER A 475 -24.66 -3.60 22.93
N PRO A 476 -25.86 -3.43 23.52
CA PRO A 476 -25.99 -3.00 24.91
C PRO A 476 -25.24 -3.96 25.85
N PRO A 477 -24.62 -3.45 26.94
CA PRO A 477 -23.96 -4.29 27.92
C PRO A 477 -24.94 -5.29 28.56
N ASP A 478 -24.44 -6.47 28.89
CA ASP A 478 -25.16 -7.48 29.66
C ASP A 478 -24.40 -7.79 30.96
N PHE A 479 -25.13 -8.06 32.03
CA PHE A 479 -24.57 -8.30 33.34
C PHE A 479 -24.47 -9.81 33.62
N ASP A 480 -23.30 -10.24 34.07
CA ASP A 480 -23.14 -11.54 34.69
C ASP A 480 -23.74 -11.50 36.09
N ALA A 481 -24.84 -12.23 36.29
CA ALA A 481 -25.54 -12.28 37.56
C ALA A 481 -25.30 -13.62 38.28
N VAL A 482 -25.02 -13.56 39.59
CA VAL A 482 -24.76 -14.74 40.42
C VAL A 482 -25.52 -14.66 41.74
N CYS A 483 -26.22 -15.75 42.07
CA CYS A 483 -26.91 -15.93 43.36
C CYS A 483 -25.92 -16.24 44.49
N SER A 484 -26.12 -15.64 45.65
CA SER A 484 -25.42 -15.96 46.90
C SER A 484 -26.43 -16.21 48.03
N GLU A 485 -25.99 -16.71 49.19
CA GLU A 485 -26.88 -16.88 50.35
C GLU A 485 -27.40 -15.52 50.88
N SER A 486 -26.63 -14.44 50.69
CA SER A 486 -26.91 -13.11 51.21
C SER A 486 -27.59 -12.16 50.22
N GLY A 487 -27.76 -12.54 48.95
CA GLY A 487 -28.31 -11.66 47.91
C GLY A 487 -27.91 -12.04 46.48
N ILE A 488 -27.99 -11.08 45.56
CA ILE A 488 -27.61 -11.25 44.14
C ILE A 488 -26.45 -10.31 43.83
N SER A 489 -25.44 -10.81 43.12
CA SER A 489 -24.34 -9.99 42.59
C SER A 489 -24.48 -9.86 41.08
N PHE A 490 -24.25 -8.67 40.57
CA PHE A 490 -24.24 -8.34 39.15
C PHE A 490 -22.88 -7.75 38.79
N ARG A 491 -22.22 -8.31 37.78
CA ARG A 491 -20.93 -7.85 37.30
C ARG A 491 -21.04 -7.44 35.84
N LEU A 492 -20.44 -6.30 35.50
CA LEU A 492 -20.25 -5.81 34.15
C LEU A 492 -18.77 -5.50 33.95
N ASP A 493 -18.14 -6.13 32.97
CA ASP A 493 -16.79 -5.76 32.53
C ASP A 493 -16.89 -4.70 31.42
N TYR A 494 -16.20 -3.58 31.59
CA TYR A 494 -16.35 -2.41 30.71
C TYR A 494 -15.76 -2.65 29.32
N ARG A 495 -16.50 -2.24 28.30
CA ARG A 495 -16.09 -2.18 26.90
C ARG A 495 -15.93 -0.72 26.44
N PRO A 496 -15.09 -0.44 25.42
CA PRO A 496 -14.78 0.93 24.99
C PRO A 496 -15.98 1.78 24.57
N TYR A 497 -17.07 1.14 24.14
CA TYR A 497 -18.28 1.81 23.69
C TYR A 497 -19.33 1.97 24.78
N ASP A 498 -19.17 1.35 25.97
CA ASP A 498 -20.22 1.25 27.03
C ASP A 498 -20.77 2.61 27.53
N TYR A 499 -20.11 3.72 27.18
CA TYR A 499 -20.60 5.08 27.43
C TYR A 499 -21.89 5.45 26.66
N LEU A 500 -22.28 4.69 25.64
CA LEU A 500 -23.51 4.93 24.88
C LEU A 500 -24.78 4.50 25.64
N TRP A 501 -24.65 3.72 26.73
CA TRP A 501 -25.79 3.24 27.51
C TRP A 501 -25.77 3.77 28.95
N GLU A 502 -26.97 3.94 29.49
CA GLU A 502 -27.22 4.31 30.88
C GLU A 502 -27.76 3.08 31.64
N ILE A 503 -27.13 2.75 32.76
CA ILE A 503 -27.56 1.64 33.62
C ILE A 503 -28.55 2.18 34.65
N THR A 504 -29.73 1.56 34.75
CA THR A 504 -30.82 2.02 35.62
C THR A 504 -31.41 0.87 36.44
N ILE A 505 -31.92 1.19 37.63
CA ILE A 505 -32.73 0.29 38.47
C ILE A 505 -34.14 0.86 38.50
N GLY A 506 -35.06 0.20 37.80
CA GLY A 506 -36.41 0.76 37.55
C GLY A 506 -36.36 2.01 36.68
N SER A 507 -36.66 3.18 37.26
CA SER A 507 -36.57 4.48 36.59
C SER A 507 -35.29 5.25 36.89
N ASP A 508 -34.54 4.84 37.91
CA ASP A 508 -33.50 5.68 38.50
C ASP A 508 -32.10 5.25 38.01
N PRO A 509 -31.23 6.21 37.64
CA PRO A 509 -29.88 5.90 37.17
C PRO A 509 -29.01 5.36 38.28
N LEU A 510 -28.28 4.28 37.98
CA LEU A 510 -27.40 3.61 38.93
C LEU A 510 -26.19 4.51 39.23
N THR A 511 -26.25 5.17 40.38
CA THR A 511 -25.18 6.01 40.93
C THR A 511 -24.70 5.47 42.27
N PRO A 512 -23.47 5.78 42.70
CA PRO A 512 -22.99 5.43 44.04
C PRO A 512 -23.92 5.95 45.15
N GLU A 513 -24.51 7.13 44.95
CA GLU A 513 -25.46 7.73 45.88
C GLU A 513 -26.77 6.93 45.97
N LEU A 514 -27.33 6.53 44.81
CA LEU A 514 -28.53 5.68 44.77
C LEU A 514 -28.25 4.32 45.42
N ALA A 515 -27.11 3.71 45.10
CA ALA A 515 -26.70 2.43 45.67
C ALA A 515 -26.63 2.50 47.20
N ALA A 516 -25.99 3.54 47.76
CA ALA A 516 -25.93 3.75 49.19
C ALA A 516 -27.33 4.00 49.82
N GLN A 517 -28.20 4.75 49.15
CA GLN A 517 -29.57 5.02 49.63
C GLN A 517 -30.43 3.76 49.68
N HIS A 518 -30.27 2.85 48.71
CA HIS A 518 -31.05 1.62 48.62
C HIS A 518 -30.42 0.43 49.37
N GLY A 519 -29.22 0.61 49.92
CA GLY A 519 -28.50 -0.41 50.70
C GLY A 519 -27.71 -1.41 49.84
N TYR A 520 -27.41 -1.07 48.58
CA TYR A 520 -26.55 -1.88 47.71
C TYR A 520 -25.07 -1.61 48.00
N ILE A 521 -24.22 -2.59 47.68
CA ILE A 521 -22.76 -2.45 47.74
C ILE A 521 -22.25 -2.37 46.31
N MET A 522 -21.75 -1.19 45.93
CA MET A 522 -21.26 -0.92 44.58
C MET A 522 -19.75 -0.71 44.60
N SER A 523 -19.04 -1.43 43.73
CA SER A 523 -17.63 -1.25 43.42
C SER A 523 -17.49 -0.94 41.94
N ASN A 524 -17.12 0.29 41.62
CA ASN A 524 -16.92 0.74 40.25
C ASN A 524 -15.44 1.17 40.06
N ASN A 525 -14.73 0.48 39.18
CA ASN A 525 -13.34 0.78 38.84
C ASN A 525 -13.17 0.96 37.32
N SER A 526 -11.95 1.20 36.83
CA SER A 526 -11.74 1.46 35.40
C SER A 526 -11.96 0.26 34.46
N GLN A 527 -12.09 -0.96 35.00
CA GLN A 527 -12.21 -2.20 34.22
C GLN A 527 -13.58 -2.87 34.38
N SER A 528 -14.24 -2.70 35.53
CA SER A 528 -15.52 -3.35 35.79
C SER A 528 -16.35 -2.63 36.85
N LEU A 529 -17.66 -2.89 36.76
CA LEU A 529 -18.68 -2.56 37.73
C LEU A 529 -19.15 -3.84 38.41
N LEU A 530 -19.11 -3.87 39.74
CA LEU A 530 -19.71 -4.91 40.57
C LEU A 530 -20.78 -4.27 41.45
N LEU A 531 -22.01 -4.76 41.35
CA LEU A 531 -23.14 -4.38 42.18
C LEU A 531 -23.61 -5.61 42.97
N GLU A 532 -23.39 -5.59 44.28
CA GLU A 532 -23.98 -6.58 45.19
C GLU A 532 -25.26 -6.00 45.79
N VAL A 533 -26.33 -6.77 45.67
CA VAL A 533 -27.67 -6.42 46.12
C VAL A 533 -28.02 -7.37 47.27
N PRO A 534 -27.85 -6.96 48.54
CA PRO A 534 -28.21 -7.79 49.69
C PRO A 534 -29.70 -8.09 49.77
N LEU A 535 -30.08 -9.22 50.37
CA LEU A 535 -31.48 -9.53 50.65
C LEU A 535 -32.15 -8.41 51.48
N PHE A 536 -33.42 -8.17 51.17
CA PHE A 536 -34.30 -7.17 51.80
C PHE A 536 -33.98 -5.70 51.51
N THR A 537 -33.11 -5.43 50.52
CA THR A 537 -32.95 -4.09 49.97
C THR A 537 -34.08 -3.72 49.03
N GLN A 538 -34.22 -2.43 48.76
CA GLN A 538 -35.20 -1.91 47.81
C GLN A 538 -34.97 -2.52 46.40
N GLY A 539 -36.03 -2.77 45.63
CA GLY A 539 -35.95 -3.26 44.24
C GLY A 539 -36.05 -4.78 44.06
N TYR A 540 -36.09 -5.56 45.14
CA TYR A 540 -36.45 -6.98 45.07
C TYR A 540 -37.95 -7.17 44.87
N GLU A 541 -38.30 -8.18 44.08
CA GLU A 541 -39.65 -8.74 44.04
C GLU A 541 -39.62 -10.15 44.65
N TYR A 542 -40.39 -10.38 45.73
CA TYR A 542 -40.46 -11.68 46.40
C TYR A 542 -41.71 -12.47 45.98
N LYS A 543 -41.51 -13.73 45.58
CA LYS A 543 -42.56 -14.64 45.13
C LYS A 543 -42.49 -16.01 45.80
N ASP A 544 -43.61 -16.72 45.79
CA ASP A 544 -43.77 -18.09 46.30
C ASP A 544 -43.23 -18.30 47.72
N ILE A 545 -43.61 -17.41 48.62
CA ILE A 545 -43.19 -17.45 50.02
C ILE A 545 -43.84 -18.65 50.72
N THR A 546 -42.99 -19.61 51.11
CA THR A 546 -43.35 -20.82 51.87
C THR A 546 -42.38 -21.02 53.02
N LEU A 547 -42.66 -21.96 53.94
CA LEU A 547 -41.68 -22.33 54.96
C LEU A 547 -40.42 -23.00 54.39
N LYS A 548 -40.47 -23.55 53.17
CA LYS A 548 -39.28 -24.14 52.52
C LYS A 548 -38.32 -23.10 51.95
N GLY A 549 -38.79 -21.87 51.76
CA GLY A 549 -38.06 -20.79 51.11
C GLY A 549 -38.98 -19.92 50.27
N PHE A 550 -38.37 -18.96 49.59
CA PHE A 550 -39.02 -18.02 48.67
C PHE A 550 -38.06 -17.70 47.51
N PHE A 551 -38.58 -17.12 46.44
CA PHE A 551 -37.76 -16.61 45.34
C PHE A 551 -37.67 -15.09 45.44
N GLY A 552 -36.46 -14.55 45.29
CA GLY A 552 -36.22 -13.13 45.13
C GLY A 552 -35.75 -12.84 43.71
N THR A 553 -36.46 -11.96 43.02
CA THR A 553 -36.13 -11.49 41.68
C THR A 553 -35.62 -10.05 41.75
N PHE A 554 -34.54 -9.76 41.01
CA PHE A 554 -34.01 -8.41 40.85
C PHE A 554 -33.75 -8.13 39.37
N GLN A 555 -34.01 -6.90 38.92
CA GLN A 555 -33.88 -6.49 37.53
C GLN A 555 -33.02 -5.24 37.41
N ILE A 556 -32.03 -5.31 36.51
CA ILE A 556 -31.24 -4.17 36.04
C ILE A 556 -31.66 -3.88 34.60
N LEU A 557 -31.83 -2.60 34.27
CA LEU A 557 -32.20 -2.14 32.94
C LEU A 557 -31.06 -1.34 32.32
N VAL A 558 -30.79 -1.61 31.05
CA VAL A 558 -29.82 -0.85 30.25
C VAL A 558 -30.60 -0.03 29.23
N ARG A 559 -30.43 1.29 29.28
CA ARG A 559 -31.15 2.24 28.45
C ARG A 559 -30.20 2.95 27.50
N ASP A 560 -30.72 3.38 26.38
CA ASP A 560 -30.02 4.31 25.50
C ASP A 560 -29.84 5.66 26.20
N HIS A 561 -28.62 6.20 26.21
CA HIS A 561 -28.28 7.40 26.99
C HIS A 561 -28.99 8.67 26.49
N GLU A 562 -29.31 8.79 25.19
CA GLU A 562 -29.99 9.99 24.65
C GLU A 562 -31.52 9.89 24.75
N THR A 563 -32.09 8.73 24.48
CA THR A 563 -33.53 8.52 24.36
C THR A 563 -34.19 7.93 25.60
N SER A 564 -33.40 7.43 26.56
CA SER A 564 -33.84 6.71 27.76
C SER A 564 -34.73 5.47 27.48
N THR A 565 -34.70 4.97 26.24
CA THR A 565 -35.42 3.75 25.83
C THR A 565 -34.72 2.51 26.37
N VAL A 566 -35.47 1.52 26.84
CA VAL A 566 -34.88 0.27 27.35
C VAL A 566 -34.40 -0.56 26.18
N GLN A 567 -33.09 -0.84 26.15
CA GLN A 567 -32.42 -1.63 25.09
C GLN A 567 -32.18 -3.07 25.55
N SER A 568 -31.84 -3.26 26.82
CA SER A 568 -31.65 -4.59 27.41
C SER A 568 -32.08 -4.61 28.88
N SER A 569 -32.32 -5.80 29.41
CA SER A 569 -32.60 -6.00 30.84
C SER A 569 -32.01 -7.31 31.33
N THR A 570 -31.25 -7.25 32.43
CA THR A 570 -30.76 -8.44 33.13
C THR A 570 -31.67 -8.71 34.32
N VAL A 571 -32.38 -9.84 34.29
CA VAL A 571 -33.28 -10.28 35.37
C VAL A 571 -32.71 -11.55 36.00
N MET A 572 -32.47 -11.52 37.30
CA MET A 572 -32.01 -12.70 38.05
C MET A 572 -33.01 -13.07 39.13
N THR A 573 -33.34 -14.36 39.22
CA THR A 573 -34.25 -14.92 40.23
C THR A 573 -33.54 -16.01 41.00
N CYS A 574 -33.41 -15.81 42.32
CA CYS A 574 -32.66 -16.71 43.19
C CYS A 574 -33.55 -17.30 44.28
N PRO A 575 -33.38 -18.59 44.63
CA PRO A 575 -34.04 -19.19 45.78
C PRO A 575 -33.34 -18.79 47.08
N PHE A 576 -34.12 -18.43 48.09
CA PHE A 576 -33.61 -18.05 49.39
C PHE A 576 -34.35 -18.78 50.51
N THR A 577 -33.64 -19.05 51.60
CA THR A 577 -34.18 -19.67 52.79
C THR A 577 -33.79 -18.86 54.02
N THR A 578 -34.76 -18.29 54.73
CA THR A 578 -34.50 -17.55 55.97
C THR A 578 -35.32 -18.13 57.13
N ASN A 579 -34.79 -18.01 58.34
CA ASN A 579 -35.50 -18.43 59.55
C ASN A 579 -36.66 -17.47 59.86
N GLU A 580 -36.43 -16.18 59.61
CA GLU A 580 -37.42 -15.14 59.77
C GLU A 580 -37.51 -14.30 58.49
N PHE A 581 -38.71 -13.83 58.19
CA PHE A 581 -38.99 -13.03 57.01
C PHE A 581 -40.19 -12.14 57.30
N VAL A 582 -40.13 -10.88 56.89
CA VAL A 582 -41.26 -9.96 56.94
C VAL A 582 -41.28 -9.13 55.68
N MET A 583 -42.41 -9.17 54.97
CA MET A 583 -42.65 -8.39 53.77
C MET A 583 -43.94 -7.60 53.91
N CYS A 584 -43.86 -6.33 53.56
CA CYS A 584 -44.95 -5.38 53.60
C CYS A 584 -45.26 -4.92 52.17
N SER A 585 -46.19 -5.61 51.50
CA SER A 585 -46.46 -5.35 50.08
C SER A 585 -47.19 -4.03 49.86
N THR A 586 -47.09 -3.50 48.65
CA THR A 586 -47.75 -2.27 48.19
C THR A 586 -49.28 -2.38 48.18
N ASP A 587 -49.83 -3.59 48.01
CA ASP A 587 -51.28 -3.87 48.09
C ASP A 587 -51.82 -3.99 49.54
N GLY A 588 -50.97 -3.75 50.54
CA GLY A 588 -51.35 -3.72 51.94
C GLY A 588 -51.53 -5.09 52.57
N ARG A 589 -50.72 -6.08 52.16
CA ARG A 589 -50.60 -7.36 52.85
C ARG A 589 -49.28 -7.43 53.61
N MET A 590 -49.36 -8.00 54.81
CA MET A 590 -48.20 -8.35 55.60
C MET A 590 -48.00 -9.87 55.51
N THR A 591 -46.82 -10.30 55.06
CA THR A 591 -46.43 -11.71 55.01
C THR A 591 -45.23 -11.92 55.92
N VAL A 592 -45.36 -12.82 56.89
CA VAL A 592 -44.39 -13.01 57.98
C VAL A 592 -44.07 -14.49 58.15
N VAL A 593 -42.81 -14.86 58.05
CA VAL A 593 -42.28 -16.11 58.63
C VAL A 593 -41.65 -15.74 59.96
N ALA A 594 -42.21 -16.24 61.05
CA ALA A 594 -41.70 -15.99 62.39
C ALA A 594 -41.09 -17.26 62.97
N ASP A 595 -39.94 -17.14 63.64
CA ASP A 595 -39.41 -18.21 64.47
C ASP A 595 -40.09 -18.17 65.84
N LEU A 596 -40.81 -19.24 66.17
CA LEU A 596 -41.57 -19.37 67.41
C LEU A 596 -40.92 -20.34 68.39
N SER A 597 -39.66 -20.72 68.15
CA SER A 597 -38.91 -21.68 68.97
C SER A 597 -38.73 -21.21 70.40
N LEU A 598 -38.57 -19.90 70.61
CA LEU A 598 -38.45 -19.30 71.95
C LEU A 598 -39.84 -19.14 72.59
N ALA A 599 -40.79 -18.58 71.83
CA ALA A 599 -42.11 -18.24 72.35
C ALA A 599 -43.02 -19.43 72.69
N ILE A 600 -42.74 -20.64 72.17
CA ILE A 600 -43.57 -21.84 72.38
C ILE A 600 -42.70 -23.00 72.92
N PRO A 601 -43.02 -23.56 74.11
CA PRO A 601 -42.29 -24.69 74.68
C PRO A 601 -42.26 -25.92 73.75
N ASN A 602 -41.20 -26.73 73.85
CA ASN A 602 -41.07 -27.99 73.12
C ASN A 602 -42.31 -28.89 73.31
N GLY A 603 -42.99 -29.21 72.20
CA GLY A 603 -44.24 -29.97 72.17
C GLY A 603 -45.51 -29.13 71.93
N GLY A 604 -45.41 -27.80 71.89
CA GLY A 604 -46.53 -26.93 71.49
C GLY A 604 -46.86 -27.05 70.00
N VAL A 605 -48.16 -27.14 69.67
CA VAL A 605 -48.63 -27.20 68.27
C VAL A 605 -48.68 -25.78 67.71
N ARG A 606 -47.71 -25.40 66.87
CA ARG A 606 -47.62 -24.07 66.26
C ARG A 606 -48.87 -23.68 65.47
N ALA A 607 -49.61 -24.63 64.89
CA ALA A 607 -50.91 -24.36 64.26
C ALA A 607 -51.98 -23.77 65.20
N ARG A 608 -51.75 -23.77 66.53
CA ARG A 608 -52.62 -23.13 67.53
C ARG A 608 -52.24 -21.68 67.85
N THR A 609 -51.29 -21.11 67.13
CA THR A 609 -51.05 -19.67 67.18
C THR A 609 -52.08 -18.90 66.38
N ASN A 610 -52.40 -17.70 66.81
CA ASN A 610 -53.26 -16.77 66.11
C ASN A 610 -52.71 -15.35 66.25
N LEU A 611 -53.09 -14.46 65.34
CA LEU A 611 -52.83 -13.02 65.47
C LEU A 611 -53.73 -12.41 66.57
N ILE A 612 -53.73 -11.08 66.75
CA ILE A 612 -54.63 -10.39 67.71
C ILE A 612 -56.08 -10.86 67.55
N ASP A 613 -56.54 -11.01 66.30
CA ASP A 613 -57.77 -11.72 65.98
C ASP A 613 -57.58 -13.24 66.03
N LYS A 614 -58.36 -13.90 66.90
CA LYS A 614 -58.33 -15.37 67.12
C LYS A 614 -58.72 -16.18 65.88
N TYR A 615 -59.40 -15.57 64.90
CA TYR A 615 -59.76 -16.24 63.65
C TYR A 615 -58.64 -16.20 62.60
N CYS A 616 -57.58 -15.42 62.83
CA CYS A 616 -56.44 -15.33 61.92
C CYS A 616 -55.31 -16.26 62.37
N GLY A 617 -55.35 -17.49 61.89
CA GLY A 617 -54.31 -18.50 62.09
C GLY A 617 -53.21 -18.47 61.01
N PRO A 618 -52.12 -19.24 61.21
CA PRO A 618 -51.03 -19.36 60.24
C PRO A 618 -51.49 -20.09 58.97
N LYS A 619 -50.90 -19.71 57.84
CA LYS A 619 -51.09 -20.33 56.52
C LYS A 619 -50.31 -21.65 56.42
N GLU A 620 -49.10 -21.68 56.95
CA GLU A 620 -48.24 -22.87 57.05
C GLU A 620 -47.55 -22.89 58.41
N THR A 621 -47.25 -24.08 58.94
CA THR A 621 -46.49 -24.25 60.18
C THR A 621 -45.55 -25.44 60.06
N ASP A 622 -44.34 -25.32 60.60
CA ASP A 622 -43.41 -26.44 60.79
C ASP A 622 -43.12 -26.66 62.29
N ASN A 623 -42.03 -27.37 62.62
CA ASN A 623 -41.66 -27.68 64.00
C ASN A 623 -41.26 -26.45 64.82
N THR A 624 -40.85 -25.36 64.20
CA THR A 624 -40.23 -24.19 64.86
C THR A 624 -40.85 -22.87 64.41
N ARG A 625 -41.33 -22.79 63.17
CA ARG A 625 -41.76 -21.55 62.50
C ARG A 625 -43.25 -21.60 62.11
N ALA A 626 -43.81 -20.41 61.92
CA ALA A 626 -45.15 -20.22 61.36
C ALA A 626 -45.15 -19.11 60.31
N LEU A 627 -45.86 -19.35 59.21
CA LEU A 627 -46.08 -18.39 58.14
C LEU A 627 -47.47 -17.77 58.29
N PHE A 628 -47.53 -16.45 58.37
CA PHE A 628 -48.77 -15.66 58.34
C PHE A 628 -48.80 -14.81 57.06
N SER A 629 -49.96 -14.66 56.44
CA SER A 629 -50.16 -13.70 55.35
C SER A 629 -51.56 -13.12 55.44
N PHE A 630 -51.66 -11.83 55.73
CA PHE A 630 -52.94 -11.19 56.02
C PHE A 630 -52.97 -9.72 55.56
N PRO A 631 -54.13 -9.21 55.15
CA PRO A 631 -54.32 -7.77 54.89
C PRO A 631 -54.11 -6.94 56.16
N LEU A 632 -53.42 -5.79 56.06
CA LEU A 632 -53.11 -4.90 57.19
C LEU A 632 -54.34 -4.42 57.96
N LYS A 633 -55.46 -4.13 57.26
CA LYS A 633 -56.73 -3.70 57.88
C LYS A 633 -57.51 -4.83 58.55
N SER A 634 -57.01 -6.06 58.50
CA SER A 634 -57.66 -7.24 59.06
C SER A 634 -56.85 -7.83 60.22
N CYS A 635 -57.38 -8.87 60.86
CA CYS A 635 -56.67 -9.63 61.89
C CYS A 635 -56.24 -8.85 63.15
N GLY A 636 -56.91 -7.73 63.43
CA GLY A 636 -56.71 -6.95 64.66
C GLY A 636 -55.45 -6.07 64.67
N SER A 637 -54.83 -5.83 63.51
CA SER A 637 -53.63 -4.97 63.43
C SER A 637 -53.95 -3.56 63.93
N THR A 638 -53.05 -3.00 64.72
CA THR A 638 -53.15 -1.65 65.28
C THR A 638 -52.31 -0.68 64.47
N LEU A 639 -52.79 0.56 64.31
CA LEU A 639 -52.06 1.61 63.62
C LEU A 639 -51.41 2.53 64.66
N GLY A 640 -50.09 2.75 64.56
CA GLY A 640 -49.34 3.66 65.43
C GLY A 640 -49.70 5.14 65.21
N ASN A 641 -49.59 5.96 66.26
CA ASN A 641 -50.05 7.36 66.26
C ASN A 641 -49.13 8.39 65.57
N GLU A 642 -47.84 8.07 65.34
CA GLU A 642 -46.85 9.04 64.82
C GLU A 642 -46.28 8.69 63.43
N TYR A 643 -46.40 7.44 62.99
CA TYR A 643 -46.01 6.95 61.66
C TYR A 643 -47.07 5.98 61.15
N VAL A 644 -47.20 5.77 59.83
CA VAL A 644 -48.10 4.76 59.25
C VAL A 644 -47.49 3.37 59.47
N THR A 645 -47.46 2.95 60.73
CA THR A 645 -46.91 1.68 61.19
C THR A 645 -48.07 0.80 61.64
N TYR A 646 -48.27 -0.29 60.92
CA TYR A 646 -49.20 -1.34 61.29
C TYR A 646 -48.48 -2.37 62.14
N GLU A 647 -49.04 -2.67 63.29
CA GLU A 647 -48.48 -3.62 64.26
C GLU A 647 -49.47 -4.73 64.56
N ASN A 648 -48.98 -5.97 64.61
CA ASN A 648 -49.74 -7.13 65.07
C ASN A 648 -48.87 -7.99 66.00
N GLU A 649 -49.50 -8.87 66.78
CA GLU A 649 -48.84 -9.76 67.73
C GLU A 649 -49.27 -11.22 67.48
N ILE A 650 -48.32 -12.15 67.49
CA ILE A 650 -48.61 -13.60 67.43
C ILE A 650 -48.81 -14.10 68.87
N PHE A 651 -50.00 -14.64 69.12
CA PHE A 651 -50.37 -15.26 70.38
C PHE A 651 -50.41 -16.79 70.28
N PHE A 652 -50.03 -17.46 71.36
CA PHE A 652 -50.23 -18.90 71.53
C PHE A 652 -51.35 -19.17 72.53
N SER A 653 -52.41 -19.86 72.07
CA SER A 653 -53.57 -20.18 72.91
C SER A 653 -53.33 -21.43 73.76
N THR A 654 -52.97 -21.25 75.04
CA THR A 654 -52.89 -22.34 76.02
C THR A 654 -54.27 -22.64 76.61
N LYS A 655 -54.95 -23.67 76.11
CA LYS A 655 -56.10 -24.27 76.84
C LYS A 655 -55.61 -25.36 77.79
N LEU A 656 -55.36 -25.01 79.06
CA LEU A 656 -55.68 -25.88 80.22
C LEU A 656 -55.60 -25.07 81.53
N GLY A 657 -56.53 -25.37 82.45
CA GLY A 657 -56.84 -24.52 83.61
C GLY A 657 -55.75 -24.35 84.67
N ALA A 658 -55.95 -23.29 85.46
CA ALA A 658 -55.34 -22.97 86.75
C ALA A 658 -53.81 -22.73 86.75
N LEU A 659 -53.42 -21.47 86.51
CA LEU A 659 -52.33 -20.87 87.28
C LEU A 659 -52.75 -19.47 87.76
N LYS A 660 -52.67 -19.25 89.08
CA LYS A 660 -52.92 -17.98 89.75
C LYS A 660 -51.73 -17.04 89.47
N ASN A 661 -52.05 -15.78 89.12
CA ASN A 661 -51.19 -14.61 88.81
C ASN A 661 -51.01 -14.35 87.29
N PRO A 662 -51.71 -13.35 86.71
CA PRO A 662 -51.68 -13.06 85.27
C PRO A 662 -50.62 -12.02 84.87
N ALA A 663 -49.42 -12.07 85.47
CA ALA A 663 -48.37 -11.08 85.22
C ALA A 663 -47.00 -11.66 84.81
N ASP A 664 -46.86 -12.98 84.66
CA ASP A 664 -45.60 -13.60 84.23
C ASP A 664 -45.74 -14.42 82.93
N SER A 665 -44.89 -14.06 81.97
CA SER A 665 -44.39 -14.81 80.80
C SER A 665 -45.38 -15.35 79.76
N ILE A 666 -45.98 -14.46 78.94
CA ILE A 666 -46.29 -14.82 77.55
C ILE A 666 -45.20 -14.14 76.72
N GLU A 667 -44.25 -14.93 76.20
CA GLU A 667 -43.31 -14.43 75.19
C GLU A 667 -44.10 -14.08 73.92
N ARG A 668 -43.94 -12.84 73.46
CA ARG A 668 -44.67 -12.29 72.32
C ARG A 668 -43.72 -12.01 71.18
N VAL A 669 -44.16 -12.38 69.98
CA VAL A 669 -43.52 -11.98 68.73
C VAL A 669 -44.39 -10.91 68.10
N THR A 670 -43.85 -9.70 68.03
CA THR A 670 -44.53 -8.53 67.46
C THR A 670 -44.00 -8.30 66.05
N MET A 671 -44.89 -8.01 65.11
CA MET A 671 -44.55 -7.75 63.72
C MET A 671 -45.08 -6.39 63.29
N GLN A 672 -44.24 -5.62 62.63
CA GLN A 672 -44.49 -4.24 62.26
C GLN A 672 -44.23 -4.03 60.76
N CYS A 673 -45.11 -3.27 60.10
CA CYS A 673 -44.92 -2.77 58.74
C CYS A 673 -45.08 -1.25 58.76
N THR A 674 -44.03 -0.52 58.40
CA THR A 674 -44.02 0.95 58.37
C THR A 674 -43.97 1.47 56.95
N TYR A 675 -44.95 2.28 56.57
CA TYR A 675 -45.04 2.90 55.24
C TYR A 675 -44.69 4.40 55.32
N ARG A 676 -43.99 4.91 54.29
CA ARG A 676 -43.69 6.34 54.20
C ARG A 676 -44.95 7.13 53.84
N LEU A 677 -45.20 8.23 54.56
CA LEU A 677 -46.39 9.07 54.41
C LEU A 677 -46.54 9.68 53.00
N ALA A 678 -45.43 9.92 52.29
CA ALA A 678 -45.42 10.51 50.95
C ALA A 678 -45.88 9.55 49.84
N GLY A 679 -45.82 8.23 50.05
CA GLY A 679 -46.14 7.19 49.05
C GLY A 679 -47.50 6.53 49.26
N LEU A 680 -48.46 7.22 49.88
CA LEU A 680 -49.79 6.72 50.21
C LEU A 680 -50.85 7.57 49.49
N HIS A 681 -50.99 7.37 48.18
CA HIS A 681 -51.92 8.14 47.35
C HIS A 681 -53.40 8.06 47.78
N ARG A 682 -53.81 7.04 48.57
CA ARG A 682 -55.16 6.91 49.15
C ARG A 682 -55.17 6.22 50.52
N LEU A 683 -54.71 6.90 51.57
CA LEU A 683 -54.85 6.40 52.95
C LEU A 683 -56.31 6.20 53.41
N PHE A 684 -57.30 6.84 52.77
CA PHE A 684 -58.70 6.89 53.26
C PHE A 684 -59.77 6.65 52.19
N SER A 685 -59.60 5.66 51.31
CA SER A 685 -60.74 5.04 50.63
C SER A 685 -61.21 3.84 51.46
N GLU A 686 -62.51 3.76 51.77
CA GLU A 686 -63.08 2.76 52.69
C GLU A 686 -62.79 1.28 52.33
N HIS A 687 -62.27 0.98 51.14
CA HIS A 687 -62.21 -0.41 50.63
C HIS A 687 -60.86 -0.91 50.09
N ARG A 688 -59.80 -0.09 49.98
CA ARG A 688 -58.48 -0.58 49.48
C ARG A 688 -57.31 0.20 50.07
N PHE A 689 -56.28 -0.50 50.53
CA PHE A 689 -54.96 0.07 50.83
C PHE A 689 -54.08 -0.08 49.59
N GLU A 690 -53.36 0.96 49.23
CA GLU A 690 -52.43 0.97 48.10
C GLU A 690 -51.31 1.97 48.42
N SER A 691 -50.07 1.51 48.30
CA SER A 691 -48.86 2.32 48.50
C SER A 691 -47.95 2.23 47.28
N ASP A 692 -47.25 3.31 46.99
CA ASP A 692 -46.34 3.42 45.83
C ASP A 692 -45.04 2.64 46.04
N THR A 693 -44.69 2.36 47.30
CA THR A 693 -43.47 1.66 47.69
C THR A 693 -43.77 0.59 48.74
N GLU A 694 -42.98 -0.49 48.76
CA GLU A 694 -43.06 -1.49 49.82
C GLU A 694 -42.77 -0.89 51.20
N GLY A 695 -43.42 -1.43 52.23
CA GLY A 695 -43.25 -0.99 53.61
C GLY A 695 -41.99 -1.59 54.24
N PHE A 696 -41.44 -0.91 55.24
CA PHE A 696 -40.34 -1.44 56.05
C PHE A 696 -40.89 -2.42 57.10
N GLY A 697 -40.51 -3.69 56.97
CA GLY A 697 -40.93 -4.77 57.86
C GLY A 697 -39.97 -4.96 59.03
N ARG A 698 -40.49 -5.25 60.22
CA ARG A 698 -39.70 -5.60 61.40
C ARG A 698 -40.39 -6.68 62.23
N ILE A 699 -39.62 -7.68 62.68
CA ILE A 699 -40.03 -8.65 63.69
C ILE A 699 -39.30 -8.32 64.99
N VAL A 700 -40.02 -8.30 66.10
CA VAL A 700 -39.48 -7.99 67.43
C VAL A 700 -39.84 -9.14 68.37
N HIS A 701 -38.80 -9.77 68.91
CA HIS A 701 -38.92 -10.78 69.97
C HIS A 701 -38.80 -10.09 71.33
N SER A 702 -39.80 -10.25 72.19
CA SER A 702 -39.72 -9.77 73.57
C SER A 702 -38.85 -10.72 74.40
N THR A 703 -37.63 -10.30 74.77
CA THR A 703 -36.76 -11.01 75.72
C THR A 703 -36.64 -10.22 77.02
N HIS A 704 -36.78 -10.90 78.16
CA HIS A 704 -36.66 -10.29 79.48
C HIS A 704 -35.23 -9.77 79.72
N ALA A 705 -35.12 -8.51 80.16
CA ALA A 705 -33.94 -7.99 80.83
C ALA A 705 -33.73 -8.77 82.15
N THR A 706 -32.61 -9.48 82.26
CA THR A 706 -32.16 -10.07 83.53
C THR A 706 -31.52 -8.98 84.38
N GLY A 707 -32.30 -8.40 85.29
CA GLY A 707 -31.76 -7.65 86.43
C GLY A 707 -31.38 -8.64 87.54
N GLY A 708 -30.09 -8.66 87.92
CA GLY A 708 -29.62 -9.54 88.98
C GLY A 708 -28.21 -9.23 89.51
N ARG A 709 -28.16 -8.24 90.41
CA ARG A 709 -27.15 -7.97 91.46
C ARG A 709 -25.74 -7.50 91.10
#